data_AF-A0A1I0RG45-F1
#
_entry.id   AF-A0A1I0RG45-F1
#
_cell.length_a   1.000
_cell.length_b   1.000
_cell.length_c   1.000
_cell.angle_alpha   90.00
_cell.angle_beta   90.00
_cell.angle_gamma   90.00
#
_symmetry.space_group_name_H-M   'P 1'
#
loop_
_entity.id
_entity.type
_entity.pdbx_description
1 polymer ?
#
loop_
_entity_poly.entity_id
_entity_poly.type
_entity_poly.pdbx_seq_one_letter_code
_entity_poly.pdbx_strand_id
1 'polypeptide(L)'
;MNVLLITIAWPKVGEYNLYSDLAQEFYENGNKVTVAAVNERVNNQKTFLAYEDNIQVLRVKSGNIQKRNKYLKVIFSFLAGPKIIYAMHRYFKREKFDLILFATPPITLSLSVILLKKLYHSKLYLLLKDIWPQDAVDLGEMRKGGIVWSVFRLLEKITYKNSDYIGCMSDANVDFIRKNNQYLSNKVIEVCPNSEKIRNLECVERDLIREKYDLPKDKMIFVYGGNLGKAQGVDFLVDIINYYQERNSFYFLIIGAGTEYLYLFNLISNIYSNAKILPWIKKTDFTEIVQACDVGLILLSKNSSVPNFPSRLLTYLTAKTPIISATDSATDIGDIIEAAGCGAKAYNGDIGSFDLAVEKVIASEKNGDLMGENGYKLFLEKYTTKRSYDIIMEHFKSENLMNNDTKTNEGKLSDVKINNDNGNSMSYNQALYKIEVIMKAIKRFILTHIFETINFICYGDLPTSYYLKRGMKIGYNFYRQTATKFDPSHCYLISIGNDVTVANNVQFLAHDQSTRVYLGYGKVGKIVIGNSVFIGAKSLILPNVIIGDNVIIGAGSVVTKSIPENSVVAGVPAKIIGNTDTYILKCSKQILTTKIIKSSDTNHKKQSNSKKEEIRNTCEEGFAYIELGKVINYGKKRT
;
A
#
# COMPACT_ATOMS: atom_id res chain seq x y z
N MET A 1 -16.94 -22.51 1.09
CA MET A 1 -17.00 -21.08 0.70
C MET A 1 -15.82 -20.73 -0.18
N ASN A 2 -15.91 -19.63 -0.91
CA ASN A 2 -14.81 -19.04 -1.66
C ASN A 2 -14.13 -17.95 -0.83
N VAL A 3 -12.85 -18.13 -0.51
CA VAL A 3 -12.08 -17.27 0.38
C VAL A 3 -10.98 -16.57 -0.41
N LEU A 4 -10.89 -15.24 -0.26
CA LEU A 4 -9.83 -14.43 -0.85
C LEU A 4 -8.92 -13.88 0.25
N LEU A 5 -7.65 -14.28 0.24
CA LEU A 5 -6.62 -13.69 1.10
C LEU A 5 -5.81 -12.65 0.31
N ILE A 6 -5.66 -11.44 0.86
CA ILE A 6 -4.88 -10.36 0.24
C ILE A 6 -3.66 -10.06 1.09
N THR A 7 -2.46 -10.17 0.50
CA THR A 7 -1.18 -9.96 1.21
C THR A 7 -0.11 -9.31 0.32
N ILE A 8 0.87 -8.65 0.94
CA ILE A 8 2.06 -8.14 0.24
C ILE A 8 3.16 -9.18 0.07
N ALA A 9 3.12 -10.27 0.82
CA ALA A 9 4.14 -11.30 0.78
C ALA A 9 3.49 -12.68 0.91
N TRP A 10 3.92 -13.59 0.05
CA TRP A 10 3.52 -14.99 0.07
C TRP A 10 4.80 -15.84 -0.01
N PRO A 11 4.95 -16.87 0.84
CA PRO A 11 6.17 -17.68 0.90
C PRO A 11 6.46 -18.35 -0.44
N LYS A 12 7.68 -18.84 -0.62
CA LYS A 12 8.00 -19.70 -1.75
C LYS A 12 7.39 -21.09 -1.53
N VAL A 13 7.24 -21.86 -2.60
CA VAL A 13 6.78 -23.25 -2.52
C VAL A 13 7.68 -24.03 -1.54
N GLY A 14 7.04 -24.73 -0.60
CA GLY A 14 7.72 -25.48 0.47
C GLY A 14 8.14 -24.65 1.70
N GLU A 15 8.03 -23.31 1.65
CA GLU A 15 8.16 -22.45 2.83
C GLU A 15 6.78 -22.11 3.40
N TYR A 16 6.71 -21.79 4.69
CA TYR A 16 5.45 -21.48 5.36
C TYR A 16 5.54 -20.28 6.31
N ASN A 17 4.40 -19.63 6.52
CA ASN A 17 4.19 -18.59 7.51
C ASN A 17 2.75 -18.64 8.06
N LEU A 18 2.42 -17.75 8.99
CA LEU A 18 1.09 -17.68 9.62
C LEU A 18 -0.08 -17.68 8.61
N TYR A 19 0.11 -16.99 7.48
CA TYR A 19 -0.95 -16.78 6.49
C TYR A 19 -1.09 -17.94 5.52
N SER A 20 0.03 -18.58 5.13
CA SER A 20 -0.02 -19.81 4.33
C SER A 20 -0.59 -20.96 5.14
N ASP A 21 -0.24 -21.05 6.42
CA ASP A 21 -0.76 -22.05 7.35
C ASP A 21 -2.28 -21.92 7.51
N LEU A 22 -2.77 -20.69 7.75
CA LEU A 22 -4.21 -20.43 7.84
C LEU A 22 -4.93 -20.71 6.51
N ALA A 23 -4.37 -20.27 5.37
CA ALA A 23 -4.96 -20.54 4.06
C ALA A 23 -5.07 -22.05 3.77
N GLN A 24 -4.05 -22.81 4.17
CA GLN A 24 -4.04 -24.26 4.03
C GLN A 24 -5.10 -24.93 4.91
N GLU A 25 -5.30 -24.44 6.14
CA GLU A 25 -6.39 -24.91 7.02
C GLU A 25 -7.76 -24.68 6.38
N PHE A 26 -8.01 -23.51 5.79
CA PHE A 26 -9.25 -23.24 5.06
C PHE A 26 -9.46 -24.23 3.90
N TYR A 27 -8.40 -24.50 3.13
CA TYR A 27 -8.44 -25.44 2.01
C TYR A 27 -8.76 -26.87 2.46
N GLU A 28 -8.10 -27.36 3.52
CA GLU A 28 -8.32 -28.70 4.07
C GLU A 28 -9.72 -28.90 4.65
N ASN A 29 -10.34 -27.82 5.14
CA ASN A 29 -11.74 -27.81 5.54
C ASN A 29 -12.70 -27.53 4.36
N GLY A 30 -12.29 -27.82 3.12
CA GLY A 30 -13.15 -27.82 1.93
C GLY A 30 -13.44 -26.46 1.30
N ASN A 31 -12.71 -25.40 1.67
CA ASN A 31 -12.92 -24.07 1.09
C ASN A 31 -12.06 -23.85 -0.16
N LYS A 32 -12.60 -23.13 -1.14
CA LYS A 32 -11.83 -22.69 -2.31
C LYS A 32 -11.05 -21.44 -1.90
N VAL A 33 -9.72 -21.56 -1.81
CA VAL A 33 -8.86 -20.46 -1.36
C VAL A 33 -8.10 -19.85 -2.54
N THR A 34 -8.26 -18.54 -2.70
CA THR A 34 -7.50 -17.72 -3.63
C THR A 34 -6.66 -16.71 -2.86
N VAL A 35 -5.40 -16.56 -3.23
CA VAL A 35 -4.47 -15.60 -2.63
C VAL A 35 -4.08 -14.56 -3.67
N ALA A 36 -4.25 -13.27 -3.36
CA ALA A 36 -3.69 -12.17 -4.13
C ALA A 36 -2.45 -11.63 -3.43
N ALA A 37 -1.27 -11.96 -3.96
CA ALA A 37 0.02 -11.61 -3.37
C ALA A 37 0.82 -10.67 -4.28
N VAL A 38 1.53 -9.70 -3.70
CA VAL A 38 2.46 -8.88 -4.49
C VAL A 38 3.67 -9.71 -4.94
N ASN A 39 4.05 -9.55 -6.21
CA ASN A 39 5.28 -10.05 -6.79
C ASN A 39 6.20 -8.87 -7.14
N GLU A 40 7.37 -8.81 -6.50
CA GLU A 40 8.27 -7.67 -6.63
C GLU A 40 8.96 -7.63 -8.00
N ARG A 41 9.23 -6.42 -8.50
CA ARG A 41 9.89 -6.21 -9.80
C ARG A 41 11.26 -6.88 -9.87
N VAL A 42 11.98 -7.01 -8.75
CA VAL A 42 13.28 -7.71 -8.67
C VAL A 42 13.20 -9.16 -9.16
N ASN A 43 12.05 -9.82 -9.01
CA ASN A 43 11.86 -11.20 -9.47
C ASN A 43 11.73 -11.31 -10.99
N ASN A 44 11.63 -10.18 -11.71
CA ASN A 44 11.49 -10.07 -13.16
C ASN A 44 10.32 -10.87 -13.79
N GLN A 45 9.33 -11.25 -12.99
CA GLN A 45 8.15 -11.98 -13.46
C GLN A 45 7.01 -11.03 -13.83
N LYS A 46 6.17 -11.43 -14.79
CA LYS A 46 4.89 -10.75 -15.09
C LYS A 46 3.85 -11.11 -14.02
N THR A 47 2.67 -10.48 -14.06
CA THR A 47 1.54 -10.94 -13.23
C THR A 47 1.06 -12.29 -13.75
N PHE A 48 1.01 -13.31 -12.91
CA PHE A 48 0.58 -14.66 -13.28
C PHE A 48 -0.26 -15.32 -12.18
N LEU A 49 -1.00 -16.34 -12.57
CA LEU A 49 -1.78 -17.21 -11.69
C LEU A 49 -1.09 -18.57 -11.64
N ALA A 50 -0.89 -19.11 -10.44
CA ALA A 50 -0.29 -20.43 -10.22
C ALA A 50 -1.02 -21.17 -9.10
N TYR A 51 -0.80 -22.48 -9.02
CA TYR A 51 -1.13 -23.27 -7.83
C TYR A 51 0.16 -23.53 -7.07
N GLU A 52 0.21 -23.09 -5.83
CA GLU A 52 1.35 -23.24 -4.92
C GLU A 52 0.84 -23.94 -3.67
N ASP A 53 1.34 -25.16 -3.40
CA ASP A 53 0.88 -26.01 -2.29
C ASP A 53 -0.65 -26.20 -2.26
N ASN A 54 -1.25 -26.51 -3.42
CA ASN A 54 -2.69 -26.66 -3.65
C ASN A 54 -3.55 -25.38 -3.50
N ILE A 55 -2.94 -24.24 -3.19
CA ILE A 55 -3.62 -22.95 -3.08
C ILE A 55 -3.51 -22.19 -4.41
N GLN A 56 -4.60 -21.56 -4.85
CA GLN A 56 -4.60 -20.71 -6.03
C GLN A 56 -3.98 -19.35 -5.71
N VAL A 57 -2.78 -19.05 -6.23
CA VAL A 57 -2.04 -17.82 -5.94
C VAL A 57 -1.92 -16.93 -7.18
N LEU A 58 -2.52 -15.74 -7.12
CA LEU A 58 -2.34 -14.66 -8.07
C LEU A 58 -1.17 -13.77 -7.63
N ARG A 59 -0.02 -13.95 -8.28
CA ARG A 59 1.21 -13.16 -8.08
C ARG A 59 1.14 -11.87 -8.91
N VAL A 60 0.91 -10.73 -8.27
CA VAL A 60 0.68 -9.43 -8.91
C VAL A 60 1.95 -8.60 -9.00
N LYS A 61 2.46 -8.35 -10.21
CA LYS A 61 3.68 -7.56 -10.42
C LYS A 61 3.53 -6.13 -9.85
N SER A 62 4.34 -5.78 -8.85
CA SER A 62 4.42 -4.43 -8.29
C SER A 62 5.87 -3.92 -8.18
N GLY A 63 6.04 -2.70 -7.65
CA GLY A 63 7.38 -2.20 -7.31
C GLY A 63 7.99 -2.97 -6.14
N ASN A 64 9.28 -2.75 -5.86
CA ASN A 64 9.97 -3.42 -4.76
C ASN A 64 9.61 -2.72 -3.44
N ILE A 65 8.85 -3.41 -2.60
CA ILE A 65 8.42 -2.98 -1.26
C ILE A 65 9.48 -3.38 -0.22
N GLN A 66 10.11 -4.54 -0.37
CA GLN A 66 11.13 -5.08 0.53
C GLN A 66 12.53 -4.51 0.19
N LYS A 67 13.41 -4.48 1.19
CA LYS A 67 14.83 -4.08 1.07
C LYS A 67 15.05 -2.71 0.37
N ARG A 68 14.24 -1.70 0.72
CA ARG A 68 14.32 -0.31 0.23
C ARG A 68 14.24 0.69 1.37
N ASN A 69 14.62 1.94 1.11
CA ASN A 69 14.42 3.06 2.03
C ASN A 69 12.92 3.22 2.37
N LYS A 70 12.63 3.54 3.65
CA LYS A 70 11.30 3.69 4.24
C LYS A 70 10.28 4.45 3.38
N TYR A 71 10.70 5.51 2.68
CA TYR A 71 9.78 6.30 1.85
C TYR A 71 9.31 5.55 0.58
N LEU A 72 10.23 4.89 -0.11
CA LEU A 72 9.91 4.11 -1.32
C LEU A 72 9.04 2.89 -0.98
N LYS A 73 9.30 2.26 0.18
CA LYS A 73 8.46 1.16 0.69
C LYS A 73 6.99 1.60 0.82
N VAL A 74 6.74 2.78 1.39
CA VAL A 74 5.38 3.33 1.54
C VAL A 74 4.75 3.60 0.16
N ILE A 75 5.46 4.29 -0.74
CA ILE A 75 4.96 4.61 -2.08
C ILE A 75 4.60 3.34 -2.86
N PHE A 76 5.49 2.35 -2.92
CA PHE A 76 5.22 1.11 -3.65
C PHE A 76 4.12 0.27 -3.00
N SER A 77 3.94 0.35 -1.68
CA SER A 77 2.82 -0.29 -0.99
C SER A 77 1.48 0.35 -1.40
N PHE A 78 1.39 1.68 -1.50
CA PHE A 78 0.20 2.35 -2.05
C PHE A 78 -0.07 1.99 -3.51
N LEU A 79 0.98 1.87 -4.33
CA LEU A 79 0.85 1.50 -5.74
C LEU A 79 0.47 0.03 -5.96
N ALA A 80 0.69 -0.85 -4.97
CA ALA A 80 0.32 -2.26 -5.07
C ALA A 80 -1.21 -2.46 -5.10
N GLY A 81 -1.95 -1.68 -4.31
CA GLY A 81 -3.41 -1.80 -4.20
C GLY A 81 -4.17 -1.71 -5.53
N PRO A 82 -4.00 -0.64 -6.33
CA PRO A 82 -4.64 -0.51 -7.64
C PRO A 82 -4.27 -1.64 -8.61
N LYS A 83 -3.03 -2.15 -8.54
CA LYS A 83 -2.58 -3.27 -9.37
C LYS A 83 -3.24 -4.58 -8.97
N ILE A 84 -3.40 -4.82 -7.67
CA ILE A 84 -4.15 -5.97 -7.16
C ILE A 84 -5.60 -5.90 -7.66
N ILE A 85 -6.28 -4.74 -7.54
CA ILE A 85 -7.65 -4.59 -8.04
C ILE A 85 -7.74 -4.90 -9.54
N TYR A 86 -6.83 -4.34 -10.35
CA TYR A 86 -6.81 -4.58 -11.78
C TYR A 86 -6.57 -6.06 -12.12
N ALA A 87 -5.62 -6.71 -11.44
CA ALA A 87 -5.32 -8.12 -11.64
C ALA A 87 -6.50 -9.00 -11.20
N MET A 88 -7.09 -8.74 -10.03
CA MET A 88 -8.29 -9.42 -9.56
C MET A 88 -9.45 -9.29 -10.56
N HIS A 89 -9.70 -8.09 -11.08
CA HIS A 89 -10.71 -7.91 -12.12
C HIS A 89 -10.38 -8.67 -13.41
N ARG A 90 -9.10 -8.73 -13.82
CA ARG A 90 -8.69 -9.44 -15.04
C ARG A 90 -8.88 -10.96 -14.93
N TYR A 91 -8.46 -11.55 -13.81
CA TYR A 91 -8.42 -13.00 -13.64
C TYR A 91 -9.70 -13.57 -13.02
N PHE A 92 -10.42 -12.78 -12.21
CA PHE A 92 -11.51 -13.28 -11.36
C PHE A 92 -12.79 -12.45 -11.46
N LYS A 93 -13.01 -11.72 -12.56
CA LYS A 93 -14.22 -10.89 -12.77
C LYS A 93 -15.55 -11.61 -12.48
N ARG A 94 -15.60 -12.90 -12.80
CA ARG A 94 -16.80 -13.74 -12.73
C ARG A 94 -16.86 -14.62 -11.48
N GLU A 95 -15.79 -14.66 -10.71
CA GLU A 95 -15.77 -15.39 -9.44
C GLU A 95 -16.50 -14.58 -8.38
N LYS A 96 -17.11 -15.30 -7.44
CA LYS A 96 -17.65 -14.73 -6.21
C LYS A 96 -16.74 -15.14 -5.06
N PHE A 97 -16.51 -14.23 -4.12
CA PHE A 97 -15.82 -14.50 -2.88
C PHE A 97 -16.79 -14.23 -1.74
N ASP A 98 -16.98 -15.21 -0.86
CA ASP A 98 -17.88 -15.07 0.30
C ASP A 98 -17.16 -14.32 1.43
N LEU A 99 -15.85 -14.55 1.56
CA LEU A 99 -15.01 -14.01 2.60
C LEU A 99 -13.70 -13.46 2.03
N ILE A 100 -13.33 -12.26 2.47
CA ILE A 100 -12.00 -11.68 2.29
C ILE A 100 -11.28 -11.69 3.63
N LEU A 101 -10.11 -12.33 3.66
CA LEU A 101 -9.15 -12.25 4.75
C LEU A 101 -8.12 -11.17 4.42
N PHE A 102 -7.93 -10.22 5.33
CA PHE A 102 -6.93 -9.17 5.18
C PHE A 102 -6.13 -9.01 6.48
N ALA A 103 -4.81 -9.09 6.38
CA ALA A 103 -3.92 -8.91 7.52
C ALA A 103 -3.21 -7.56 7.49
N THR A 104 -3.10 -6.89 8.64
CA THR A 104 -2.16 -5.78 8.81
C THR A 104 -0.80 -6.32 9.24
N PRO A 105 0.32 -5.77 8.75
CA PRO A 105 0.48 -4.69 7.77
C PRO A 105 0.49 -5.21 6.30
N PRO A 106 0.31 -4.32 5.29
CA PRO A 106 0.26 -2.88 5.41
C PRO A 106 -1.14 -2.29 5.24
N ILE A 107 -1.42 -1.27 6.05
CA ILE A 107 -2.68 -0.50 6.01
C ILE A 107 -2.87 0.32 4.73
N THR A 108 -1.85 0.38 3.87
CA THR A 108 -1.90 1.03 2.55
C THR A 108 -2.78 0.27 1.56
N LEU A 109 -3.02 -1.03 1.77
CA LEU A 109 -3.92 -1.84 0.93
C LEU A 109 -5.41 -1.67 1.30
N SER A 110 -5.72 -1.00 2.41
CA SER A 110 -7.07 -0.95 2.99
C SER A 110 -8.14 -0.48 2.02
N LEU A 111 -7.89 0.60 1.26
CA LEU A 111 -8.85 1.10 0.27
C LEU A 111 -9.12 0.07 -0.84
N SER A 112 -8.12 -0.74 -1.18
CA SER A 112 -8.23 -1.75 -2.23
C SER A 112 -9.02 -2.96 -1.76
N VAL A 113 -8.79 -3.39 -0.52
CA VAL A 113 -9.54 -4.47 0.13
C VAL A 113 -11.02 -4.07 0.25
N ILE A 114 -11.31 -2.84 0.70
CA ILE A 114 -12.70 -2.34 0.82
C ILE A 114 -13.38 -2.25 -0.56
N LEU A 115 -12.64 -1.86 -1.61
CA LEU A 115 -13.19 -1.84 -2.96
C LEU A 115 -13.50 -3.27 -3.44
N LEU A 116 -12.59 -4.22 -3.22
CA LEU A 116 -12.80 -5.63 -3.59
C LEU A 116 -13.96 -6.26 -2.82
N LYS A 117 -14.08 -5.96 -1.52
CA LYS A 117 -15.25 -6.33 -0.70
C LYS A 117 -16.56 -5.90 -1.37
N LYS A 118 -16.63 -4.64 -1.82
CA LYS A 118 -17.82 -4.11 -2.51
C LYS A 118 -18.03 -4.72 -3.89
N LEU A 119 -16.96 -4.94 -4.65
CA LEU A 119 -17.04 -5.52 -6.00
C LEU A 119 -17.52 -6.98 -5.98
N TYR A 120 -17.12 -7.75 -4.98
CA TYR A 120 -17.46 -9.17 -4.84
C TYR A 120 -18.62 -9.43 -3.89
N HIS A 121 -19.16 -8.40 -3.23
CA HIS A 121 -20.20 -8.52 -2.20
C HIS A 121 -19.81 -9.45 -1.04
N SER A 122 -18.52 -9.46 -0.69
CA SER A 122 -17.95 -10.36 0.33
C SER A 122 -18.07 -9.80 1.74
N LYS A 123 -18.00 -10.68 2.74
CA LYS A 123 -17.61 -10.31 4.11
C LYS A 123 -16.10 -10.03 4.17
N LEU A 124 -15.67 -9.20 5.10
CA LEU A 124 -14.28 -8.86 5.37
C LEU A 124 -13.93 -9.16 6.82
N TYR A 125 -13.03 -10.11 7.02
CA TYR A 125 -12.42 -10.42 8.31
C TYR A 125 -11.02 -9.81 8.35
N LEU A 126 -10.82 -8.85 9.26
CA LEU A 126 -9.54 -8.19 9.46
C LEU A 126 -8.72 -8.97 10.49
N LEU A 127 -7.61 -9.55 10.05
CA LEU A 127 -6.57 -10.12 10.90
C LEU A 127 -5.67 -8.97 11.38
N LEU A 128 -6.02 -8.35 12.50
CA LEU A 128 -5.31 -7.19 13.03
C LEU A 128 -4.06 -7.66 13.80
N LYS A 129 -2.93 -7.77 13.08
CA LYS A 129 -1.66 -8.25 13.65
C LYS A 129 -0.72 -7.14 14.09
N ASP A 130 -0.82 -5.96 13.49
CA ASP A 130 -0.11 -4.74 13.91
C ASP A 130 -1.10 -3.58 14.08
N ILE A 131 -1.04 -2.85 15.21
CA ILE A 131 -1.90 -1.68 15.49
C ILE A 131 -1.13 -0.39 15.16
N TRP A 132 -1.15 -0.08 13.88
CA TRP A 132 -0.40 1.03 13.28
C TRP A 132 -1.35 2.10 12.72
N PRO A 133 -1.11 3.41 12.94
CA PRO A 133 0.18 4.06 13.18
C PRO A 133 0.56 4.38 14.62
N GLN A 134 -0.23 3.97 15.63
CA GLN A 134 0.08 4.31 17.02
C GLN A 134 1.42 3.71 17.48
N ASP A 135 1.75 2.47 17.10
CA ASP A 135 3.08 1.87 17.35
C ASP A 135 4.23 2.78 16.88
N ALA A 136 4.15 3.34 15.68
CA ALA A 136 5.20 4.22 15.16
C ALA A 136 5.28 5.57 15.89
N VAL A 137 4.18 6.02 16.50
CA VAL A 137 4.20 7.20 17.38
C VAL A 137 4.96 6.90 18.66
N ASP A 138 4.68 5.75 19.27
CA ASP A 138 5.26 5.34 20.54
C ASP A 138 6.78 5.13 20.42
N LEU A 139 7.25 4.65 19.26
CA LEU A 139 8.66 4.49 18.92
C LEU A 139 9.35 5.80 18.52
N GLY A 140 8.65 6.94 18.48
CA GLY A 140 9.19 8.23 18.07
C GLY A 140 9.47 8.35 16.57
N GLU A 141 9.03 7.39 15.76
CA GLU A 141 9.21 7.39 14.30
C GLU A 141 8.18 8.28 13.58
N MET A 142 7.07 8.59 14.25
CA MET A 142 5.98 9.38 13.71
C MET A 142 5.44 10.38 14.74
N ARG A 143 5.22 11.64 14.31
CA ARG A 143 4.60 12.65 15.17
C ARG A 143 3.07 12.50 15.20
N LYS A 144 2.51 12.23 16.37
CA LYS A 144 1.05 12.25 16.62
C LYS A 144 0.46 13.61 16.23
N GLY A 145 -0.70 13.62 15.58
CA GLY A 145 -1.34 14.84 15.06
C GLY A 145 -0.70 15.42 13.79
N GLY A 146 0.44 14.88 13.32
CA GLY A 146 1.05 15.31 12.06
C GLY A 146 0.24 14.90 10.84
N ILE A 147 0.55 15.48 9.67
CA ILE A 147 -0.15 15.19 8.40
C ILE A 147 -0.07 13.69 8.05
N VAL A 148 1.15 13.12 8.09
CA VAL A 148 1.39 11.70 7.79
C VAL A 148 0.60 10.80 8.74
N TRP A 149 0.68 11.08 10.04
CA TRP A 149 -0.09 10.37 11.05
C TRP A 149 -1.59 10.46 10.80
N SER A 150 -2.11 11.65 10.45
CA SER A 150 -3.53 11.88 10.22
C SER A 150 -4.06 11.08 9.03
N VAL A 151 -3.27 10.98 7.96
CA VAL A 151 -3.61 10.16 6.78
C VAL A 151 -3.68 8.68 7.16
N PHE A 152 -2.68 8.16 7.88
CA PHE A 152 -2.65 6.76 8.24
C PHE A 152 -3.67 6.39 9.32
N ARG A 153 -3.92 7.28 10.27
CA ARG A 153 -5.00 7.14 11.26
C ARG A 153 -6.36 7.16 10.56
N LEU A 154 -6.54 7.95 9.49
CA LEU A 154 -7.75 7.91 8.69
C LEU A 154 -7.90 6.55 7.97
N LEU A 155 -6.82 6.02 7.37
CA LEU A 155 -6.85 4.70 6.72
C LEU A 155 -7.18 3.60 7.72
N GLU A 156 -6.60 3.63 8.91
CA GLU A 156 -6.92 2.72 10.02
C GLU A 156 -8.40 2.76 10.37
N LYS A 157 -8.95 3.95 10.65
CA LYS A 157 -10.36 4.11 10.97
C LYS A 157 -11.29 3.61 9.86
N ILE A 158 -10.94 3.90 8.60
CA ILE A 158 -11.68 3.41 7.43
C ILE A 158 -11.64 1.88 7.37
N THR A 159 -10.49 1.27 7.62
CA THR A 159 -10.31 -0.19 7.62
C THR A 159 -11.20 -0.84 8.67
N TYR A 160 -11.11 -0.38 9.91
CA TYR A 160 -11.89 -0.93 11.02
C TYR A 160 -13.40 -0.76 10.79
N LYS A 161 -13.84 0.42 10.35
CA LYS A 161 -15.26 0.68 10.08
C LYS A 161 -15.84 -0.24 9.00
N ASN A 162 -15.06 -0.57 7.97
CA ASN A 162 -15.53 -1.38 6.83
C ASN A 162 -15.27 -2.88 7.00
N SER A 163 -14.54 -3.31 8.02
CA SER A 163 -14.38 -4.72 8.38
C SER A 163 -15.67 -5.20 9.05
N ASP A 164 -16.14 -6.40 8.71
CA ASP A 164 -17.32 -6.99 9.38
C ASP A 164 -16.90 -7.55 10.74
N TYR A 165 -15.72 -8.16 10.78
CA TYR A 165 -15.10 -8.73 11.98
C TYR A 165 -13.66 -8.24 12.11
N ILE A 166 -13.19 -8.02 13.33
CA ILE A 166 -11.81 -7.64 13.64
C ILE A 166 -11.25 -8.67 14.63
N GLY A 167 -10.33 -9.49 14.14
CA GLY A 167 -9.61 -10.48 14.94
C GLY A 167 -8.27 -9.93 15.44
N CYS A 168 -8.16 -9.76 16.76
CA CYS A 168 -6.99 -9.28 17.49
C CYS A 168 -6.13 -10.44 18.03
N MET A 169 -4.87 -10.20 18.38
CA MET A 169 -3.97 -11.30 18.79
C MET A 169 -4.19 -11.77 20.23
N SER A 170 -4.60 -10.88 21.12
CA SER A 170 -4.86 -11.16 22.53
C SER A 170 -5.98 -10.26 23.10
N ASP A 171 -6.35 -10.49 24.36
CA ASP A 171 -7.37 -9.69 25.05
C ASP A 171 -6.90 -8.24 25.23
N ALA A 172 -5.62 -8.01 25.55
CA ALA A 172 -5.07 -6.66 25.62
C ALA A 172 -5.25 -5.90 24.29
N ASN A 173 -5.07 -6.56 23.14
CA ASN A 173 -5.33 -5.95 21.83
C ASN A 173 -6.81 -5.57 21.66
N VAL A 174 -7.74 -6.45 22.05
CA VAL A 174 -9.19 -6.18 21.99
C VAL A 174 -9.54 -4.97 22.83
N ASP A 175 -9.06 -4.93 24.07
CA ASP A 175 -9.32 -3.84 25.01
C ASP A 175 -8.72 -2.52 24.53
N PHE A 176 -7.51 -2.56 23.99
CA PHE A 176 -6.88 -1.39 23.39
C PHE A 176 -7.73 -0.83 22.25
N ILE A 177 -8.24 -1.68 21.35
CA ILE A 177 -9.06 -1.23 20.23
C ILE A 177 -10.39 -0.66 20.72
N ARG A 178 -11.09 -1.33 21.64
CA ARG A 178 -12.36 -0.87 22.20
C ARG A 178 -12.21 0.48 22.91
N LYS A 179 -11.18 0.63 23.74
CA LYS A 179 -10.88 1.86 24.47
C LYS A 179 -10.57 3.03 23.55
N ASN A 180 -9.73 2.81 22.53
CA ASN A 180 -9.22 3.90 21.66
C ASN A 180 -10.09 4.17 20.42
N ASN A 181 -11.10 3.33 20.15
CA ASN A 181 -11.95 3.41 18.96
C ASN A 181 -13.44 3.24 19.31
N GLN A 182 -13.94 4.03 20.25
CA GLN A 182 -15.34 3.97 20.75
C GLN A 182 -16.41 4.00 19.65
N TYR A 183 -16.12 4.59 18.48
CA TYR A 183 -17.00 4.57 17.30
C TYR A 183 -17.23 3.16 16.69
N LEU A 184 -16.54 2.15 17.20
CA LEU A 184 -16.69 0.73 16.84
C LEU A 184 -17.54 -0.05 17.86
N SER A 185 -18.31 0.61 18.74
CA SER A 185 -19.10 -0.05 19.79
C SER A 185 -20.01 -1.19 19.29
N ASN A 186 -20.49 -1.09 18.04
CA ASN A 186 -21.38 -2.08 17.42
C ASN A 186 -20.63 -3.10 16.54
N LYS A 187 -19.30 -3.15 16.61
CA LYS A 187 -18.48 -4.08 15.81
C LYS A 187 -18.04 -5.28 16.64
N VAL A 188 -18.01 -6.43 15.98
CA VAL A 188 -17.39 -7.63 16.54
C VAL A 188 -15.88 -7.44 16.51
N ILE A 189 -15.30 -7.30 17.71
CA ILE A 189 -13.86 -7.26 17.96
C ILE A 189 -13.59 -8.41 18.93
N GLU A 190 -12.79 -9.38 18.48
CA GLU A 190 -12.59 -10.66 19.14
C GLU A 190 -11.13 -11.10 19.10
N VAL A 191 -10.77 -12.11 19.89
CA VAL A 191 -9.43 -12.70 19.86
C VAL A 191 -9.36 -13.75 18.74
N CYS A 192 -8.53 -13.47 17.74
CA CYS A 192 -8.10 -14.40 16.68
C CYS A 192 -6.56 -14.35 16.62
N PRO A 193 -5.89 -15.22 17.39
CA PRO A 193 -4.46 -15.09 17.68
C PRO A 193 -3.60 -15.34 16.44
N ASN A 194 -2.29 -15.07 16.56
CA ASN A 194 -1.34 -15.64 15.59
C ASN A 194 -1.41 -17.16 15.72
N SER A 195 -1.45 -17.87 14.59
CA SER A 195 -1.63 -19.31 14.60
C SER A 195 -0.76 -20.02 13.58
N GLU A 196 -0.33 -21.22 13.92
CA GLU A 196 0.47 -22.09 13.06
C GLU A 196 -0.12 -23.50 13.00
N LYS A 197 0.20 -24.21 11.91
CA LYS A 197 -0.19 -25.62 11.77
C LYS A 197 0.58 -26.49 12.74
N ILE A 198 -0.11 -27.52 13.25
CA ILE A 198 0.52 -28.60 14.01
C ILE A 198 1.50 -29.32 13.09
N ARG A 199 2.74 -29.47 13.55
CA ARG A 199 3.80 -30.20 12.86
C ARG A 199 4.47 -31.12 13.88
N ASN A 200 4.78 -32.33 13.45
CA ASN A 200 5.64 -33.21 14.22
C ASN A 200 7.08 -32.75 13.97
N LEU A 201 7.69 -32.16 15.00
CA LEU A 201 9.11 -31.81 14.94
C LEU A 201 9.94 -33.07 15.13
N GLU A 202 10.94 -33.25 14.28
CA GLU A 202 11.94 -34.30 14.48
C GLU A 202 12.77 -33.93 15.71
N CYS A 203 12.97 -34.91 16.60
CA CYS A 203 13.85 -34.75 17.74
C CYS A 203 15.27 -34.48 17.23
N VAL A 204 15.86 -33.38 17.68
CA VAL A 204 17.24 -33.04 17.32
C VAL A 204 18.21 -33.53 18.38
N GLU A 205 19.35 -34.05 17.92
CA GLU A 205 20.49 -34.29 18.77
C GLU A 205 21.13 -32.95 19.14
N ARG A 206 20.85 -32.48 20.37
CA ARG A 206 21.20 -31.15 20.86
C ARG A 206 22.68 -30.82 20.65
N ASP A 207 23.58 -31.75 20.95
CA ASP A 207 25.03 -31.53 20.82
C ASP A 207 25.49 -31.40 19.37
N LEU A 208 24.84 -32.12 18.43
CA LEU A 208 25.15 -32.01 17.01
C LEU A 208 24.73 -30.65 16.43
N ILE A 209 23.56 -30.15 16.84
CA ILE A 209 23.12 -28.82 16.43
C ILE A 209 24.01 -27.74 17.04
N ARG A 210 24.36 -27.85 18.34
CA ARG A 210 25.29 -26.92 18.98
C ARG A 210 26.63 -26.89 18.26
N GLU A 211 27.18 -28.04 17.89
CA GLU A 211 28.42 -28.13 17.13
C GLU A 211 28.31 -27.53 15.72
N LYS A 212 27.23 -27.84 14.98
CA LYS A 212 26.95 -27.31 13.63
C LYS A 212 26.96 -25.78 13.59
N TYR A 213 26.50 -25.12 14.66
CA TYR A 213 26.43 -23.67 14.75
C TYR A 213 27.51 -23.06 15.65
N ASP A 214 28.49 -23.86 16.10
CA ASP A 214 29.59 -23.45 16.96
C ASP A 214 29.07 -22.73 18.24
N LEU A 215 28.27 -23.47 18.98
CA LEU A 215 27.63 -23.09 20.24
C LEU A 215 28.18 -23.96 21.38
N PRO A 216 28.33 -23.39 22.60
CA PRO A 216 28.85 -24.11 23.75
C PRO A 216 27.91 -25.24 24.19
N LYS A 217 28.45 -26.44 24.44
CA LYS A 217 27.67 -27.62 24.87
C LYS A 217 27.32 -27.59 26.35
N ASP A 218 28.21 -27.01 27.17
CA ASP A 218 28.17 -26.98 28.64
C ASP A 218 27.46 -25.74 29.24
N LYS A 219 26.92 -24.85 28.41
CA LYS A 219 26.26 -23.61 28.85
C LYS A 219 24.75 -23.65 28.63
N MET A 220 24.04 -22.86 29.44
CA MET A 220 22.64 -22.52 29.24
C MET A 220 22.52 -21.44 28.15
N ILE A 221 21.88 -21.76 27.04
CA ILE A 221 21.76 -20.87 25.87
C ILE A 221 20.38 -20.20 25.84
N PHE A 222 20.39 -18.87 25.95
CA PHE A 222 19.23 -18.03 25.68
C PHE A 222 19.20 -17.67 24.19
N VAL A 223 18.09 -17.98 23.51
CA VAL A 223 17.94 -17.70 22.07
C VAL A 223 16.95 -16.58 21.81
N TYR A 224 17.36 -15.63 20.99
CA TYR A 224 16.51 -14.57 20.46
C TYR A 224 16.46 -14.67 18.94
N GLY A 225 15.28 -14.90 18.35
CA GLY A 225 15.11 -14.96 16.90
C GLY A 225 14.09 -13.99 16.33
N GLY A 226 14.47 -13.15 15.36
CA GLY A 226 13.49 -12.32 14.63
C GLY A 226 14.05 -11.03 14.02
N ASN A 227 13.17 -10.04 13.86
CA ASN A 227 13.56 -8.73 13.36
C ASN A 227 14.37 -7.96 14.42
N LEU A 228 15.54 -7.43 14.05
CA LEU A 228 16.41 -6.60 14.90
C LEU A 228 16.13 -5.13 14.64
N GLY A 229 15.08 -4.62 15.29
CA GLY A 229 14.68 -3.22 15.23
C GLY A 229 14.33 -2.69 16.62
N LYS A 230 14.20 -1.36 16.74
CA LYS A 230 13.96 -0.68 18.03
C LYS A 230 12.74 -1.19 18.79
N ALA A 231 11.65 -1.51 18.09
CA ALA A 231 10.43 -2.07 18.68
C ALA A 231 10.66 -3.40 19.43
N GLN A 232 11.75 -4.10 19.12
CA GLN A 232 12.00 -5.47 19.55
C GLN A 232 13.00 -5.54 20.72
N GLY A 233 13.17 -4.42 21.45
CA GLY A 233 13.88 -4.37 22.72
C GLY A 233 15.39 -4.63 22.64
N VAL A 234 16.02 -4.40 21.48
CA VAL A 234 17.43 -4.76 21.24
C VAL A 234 18.42 -4.01 22.13
N ASP A 235 18.08 -2.82 22.62
CA ASP A 235 18.94 -2.09 23.56
C ASP A 235 19.04 -2.85 24.90
N PHE A 236 17.89 -3.31 25.41
CA PHE A 236 17.85 -4.09 26.66
C PHE A 236 18.47 -5.48 26.49
N LEU A 237 18.46 -6.06 25.28
CA LEU A 237 19.20 -7.29 24.98
C LEU A 237 20.70 -7.11 25.22
N VAL A 238 21.26 -5.96 24.84
CA VAL A 238 22.68 -5.64 25.09
C VAL A 238 22.93 -5.48 26.59
N ASP A 239 22.03 -4.78 27.31
CA ASP A 239 22.13 -4.62 28.77
C ASP A 239 22.15 -5.99 29.49
N ILE A 240 21.29 -6.92 29.05
CA ILE A 240 21.26 -8.29 29.56
C ILE A 240 22.59 -9.00 29.29
N ILE A 241 23.06 -9.02 28.04
CA ILE A 241 24.32 -9.71 27.67
C ILE A 241 25.49 -9.19 28.51
N ASN A 242 25.55 -7.87 28.68
CA ASN A 242 26.57 -7.20 29.49
C ASN A 242 26.48 -7.58 30.98
N TYR A 243 25.26 -7.62 31.55
CA TYR A 243 25.04 -8.00 32.95
C TYR A 243 25.50 -9.43 33.26
N TYR A 244 25.32 -10.37 32.32
CA TYR A 244 25.71 -11.77 32.47
C TYR A 244 27.14 -12.08 31.99
N GLN A 245 27.96 -11.09 31.63
CA GLN A 245 29.28 -11.31 31.03
C GLN A 245 30.23 -12.12 31.93
N GLU A 246 30.19 -11.89 33.25
CA GLU A 246 31.04 -12.58 34.23
C GLU A 246 30.48 -13.94 34.67
N ARG A 247 29.25 -14.30 34.25
CA ARG A 247 28.58 -15.54 34.64
C ARG A 247 28.76 -16.60 33.54
N ASN A 248 29.87 -17.35 33.63
CA ASN A 248 30.32 -18.30 32.60
C ASN A 248 29.31 -19.40 32.19
N SER A 249 28.31 -19.70 33.02
CA SER A 249 27.27 -20.71 32.76
C SER A 249 26.24 -20.28 31.71
N PHE A 250 26.18 -18.99 31.33
CA PHE A 250 25.17 -18.46 30.43
C PHE A 250 25.75 -18.05 29.08
N TYR A 251 24.94 -18.22 28.03
CA TYR A 251 25.29 -17.85 26.66
C TYR A 251 24.09 -17.29 25.91
N PHE A 252 24.29 -16.28 25.07
CA PHE A 252 23.21 -15.62 24.32
C PHE A 252 23.37 -15.81 22.82
N LEU A 253 22.36 -16.37 22.17
CA LEU A 253 22.32 -16.55 20.73
C LEU A 253 21.27 -15.64 20.09
N ILE A 254 21.71 -14.73 19.22
CA ILE A 254 20.87 -13.77 18.51
C ILE A 254 20.81 -14.18 17.05
N ILE A 255 19.62 -14.32 16.48
CA ILE A 255 19.43 -14.74 15.09
C ILE A 255 18.46 -13.78 14.43
N GLY A 256 18.88 -13.09 13.36
CA GLY A 256 17.97 -12.16 12.73
C GLY A 256 18.51 -11.27 11.65
N ALA A 257 17.64 -10.38 11.21
CA ALA A 257 17.96 -9.26 10.32
C ALA A 257 17.13 -8.05 10.74
N GLY A 258 17.56 -6.85 10.38
CA GLY A 258 16.82 -5.64 10.73
C GLY A 258 17.69 -4.40 10.60
N THR A 259 17.14 -3.25 10.99
CA THR A 259 17.86 -1.97 10.90
C THR A 259 19.07 -1.93 11.84
N GLU A 260 19.00 -2.64 12.97
CA GLU A 260 20.05 -2.66 13.99
C GLU A 260 21.04 -3.82 13.83
N TYR A 261 20.88 -4.68 12.81
CA TYR A 261 21.73 -5.88 12.65
C TYR A 261 23.22 -5.54 12.59
N LEU A 262 23.63 -4.57 11.76
CA LEU A 262 25.05 -4.24 11.59
C LEU A 262 25.67 -3.67 12.87
N TYR A 263 24.91 -2.85 13.59
CA TYR A 263 25.34 -2.31 14.88
C TYR A 263 25.56 -3.43 15.90
N LEU A 264 24.56 -4.30 16.07
CA LEU A 264 24.64 -5.43 17.00
C LEU A 264 25.71 -6.45 16.59
N PHE A 265 25.87 -6.70 15.29
CA PHE A 265 26.90 -7.60 14.77
C PHE A 265 28.30 -7.13 15.17
N ASN A 266 28.58 -5.84 14.97
CA ASN A 266 29.88 -5.25 15.32
C ASN A 266 30.09 -5.16 16.84
N LEU A 267 29.03 -4.90 17.61
CA LEU A 267 29.11 -4.84 19.07
C LEU A 267 29.36 -6.23 19.65
N ILE A 268 28.47 -7.19 19.35
CA ILE A 268 28.48 -8.53 19.92
C ILE A 268 29.73 -9.31 19.52
N SER A 269 30.06 -9.34 18.23
CA SER A 269 31.17 -10.16 17.74
C SER A 269 32.54 -9.73 18.24
N ASN A 270 32.69 -8.47 18.69
CA ASN A 270 33.98 -7.92 19.10
C ASN A 270 34.13 -7.78 20.62
N ILE A 271 33.04 -7.63 21.37
CA ILE A 271 33.08 -7.27 22.80
C ILE A 271 32.65 -8.43 23.70
N TYR A 272 31.65 -9.21 23.29
CA TYR A 272 30.99 -10.17 24.18
C TYR A 272 31.39 -11.61 23.85
N SER A 273 32.15 -12.25 24.73
CA SER A 273 32.52 -13.66 24.63
C SER A 273 31.38 -14.62 25.02
N ASN A 274 30.37 -14.12 25.73
CA ASN A 274 29.19 -14.86 26.16
C ASN A 274 28.00 -14.75 25.18
N ALA A 275 28.20 -14.21 23.97
CA ALA A 275 27.14 -14.04 23.01
C ALA A 275 27.58 -14.29 21.56
N LYS A 276 26.64 -14.72 20.72
CA LYS A 276 26.82 -14.93 19.28
C LYS A 276 25.65 -14.36 18.51
N ILE A 277 25.92 -13.75 17.38
CA ILE A 277 24.90 -13.24 16.47
C ILE A 277 25.05 -13.85 15.08
N LEU A 278 23.94 -14.38 14.57
CA LEU A 278 23.82 -15.00 13.26
C LEU A 278 22.86 -14.18 12.37
N PRO A 279 23.10 -14.18 11.04
CA PRO A 279 22.18 -13.57 10.10
C PRO A 279 20.83 -14.32 10.07
N TRP A 280 19.86 -13.75 9.36
CA TRP A 280 18.59 -14.43 9.12
C TRP A 280 18.80 -15.80 8.46
N ILE A 281 18.12 -16.81 9.01
CA ILE A 281 18.11 -18.19 8.53
C ILE A 281 16.68 -18.66 8.25
N LYS A 282 16.55 -19.81 7.58
CA LYS A 282 15.25 -20.41 7.30
C LYS A 282 14.54 -20.81 8.59
N LYS A 283 13.21 -20.83 8.55
CA LYS A 283 12.38 -21.16 9.72
C LYS A 283 12.62 -22.59 10.24
N THR A 284 12.87 -23.56 9.34
CA THR A 284 13.22 -24.94 9.70
C THR A 284 14.50 -24.97 10.53
N ASP A 285 15.57 -24.36 10.02
CA ASP A 285 16.88 -24.29 10.68
C ASP A 285 16.77 -23.53 12.01
N PHE A 286 15.97 -22.46 12.06
CA PHE A 286 15.71 -21.74 13.31
C PHE A 286 15.02 -22.62 14.35
N THR A 287 14.08 -23.45 13.93
CA THR A 287 13.37 -24.38 14.84
C THR A 287 14.32 -25.46 15.37
N GLU A 288 15.23 -25.99 14.54
CA GLU A 288 16.29 -26.91 14.99
C GLU A 288 17.19 -26.27 16.05
N ILE A 289 17.63 -25.03 15.83
CA ILE A 289 18.49 -24.31 16.77
C ILE A 289 17.76 -24.05 18.09
N VAL A 290 16.49 -23.64 18.03
CA VAL A 290 15.69 -23.39 19.23
C VAL A 290 15.56 -24.65 20.09
N GLN A 291 15.36 -25.83 19.48
CA GLN A 291 15.34 -27.10 20.22
C GLN A 291 16.69 -27.46 20.88
N ALA A 292 17.80 -26.91 20.36
CA ALA A 292 19.12 -27.07 20.96
C ALA A 292 19.48 -25.97 21.99
N CYS A 293 18.62 -24.97 22.17
CA CYS A 293 18.74 -23.92 23.17
C CYS A 293 17.90 -24.22 24.41
N ASP A 294 18.14 -23.47 25.49
CA ASP A 294 17.52 -23.73 26.79
C ASP A 294 16.34 -22.80 27.07
N VAL A 295 16.42 -21.55 26.64
CA VAL A 295 15.40 -20.54 26.93
C VAL A 295 15.18 -19.62 25.72
N GLY A 296 13.93 -19.45 25.32
CA GLY A 296 13.52 -18.51 24.28
C GLY A 296 13.29 -17.11 24.86
N LEU A 297 13.86 -16.09 24.23
CA LEU A 297 13.69 -14.68 24.61
C LEU A 297 12.65 -13.99 23.74
N ILE A 298 11.71 -13.31 24.39
CA ILE A 298 10.78 -12.34 23.78
C ILE A 298 11.06 -10.98 24.40
N LEU A 299 11.59 -10.06 23.61
CA LEU A 299 11.86 -8.68 24.05
C LEU A 299 11.05 -7.69 23.21
N LEU A 300 10.48 -6.69 23.87
CA LEU A 300 9.78 -5.57 23.25
C LEU A 300 10.22 -4.26 23.89
N SER A 301 10.11 -3.15 23.15
CA SER A 301 10.47 -1.83 23.65
C SER A 301 9.63 -1.41 24.86
N LYS A 302 10.26 -0.83 25.88
CA LYS A 302 9.61 -0.39 27.13
C LYS A 302 8.48 0.66 26.99
N ASN A 303 8.42 1.39 25.88
CA ASN A 303 7.57 2.58 25.72
C ASN A 303 6.34 2.34 24.83
N SER A 304 5.87 1.10 24.65
CA SER A 304 4.71 0.85 23.81
C SER A 304 3.41 1.11 24.57
N SER A 305 2.50 1.89 23.98
CA SER A 305 1.11 1.96 24.44
C SER A 305 0.24 0.88 23.79
N VAL A 306 0.72 0.32 22.68
CA VAL A 306 0.07 -0.71 21.91
C VAL A 306 0.53 -2.09 22.40
N PRO A 307 -0.42 -3.00 22.72
CA PRO A 307 -0.10 -4.39 23.04
C PRO A 307 0.51 -5.08 21.81
N ASN A 308 1.80 -5.36 21.84
CA ASN A 308 2.51 -6.04 20.75
C ASN A 308 2.62 -7.54 21.07
N PHE A 309 2.34 -8.40 20.07
CA PHE A 309 2.28 -9.85 20.24
C PHE A 309 3.12 -10.60 19.18
N PRO A 310 4.43 -10.78 19.41
CA PRO A 310 5.35 -11.35 18.42
C PRO A 310 5.02 -12.79 18.00
N SER A 311 5.14 -13.09 16.71
CA SER A 311 4.93 -14.45 16.19
C SER A 311 5.97 -15.48 16.64
N ARG A 312 7.16 -15.03 17.09
CA ARG A 312 8.23 -15.92 17.57
C ARG A 312 7.82 -16.79 18.77
N LEU A 313 6.80 -16.34 19.52
CA LEU A 313 6.18 -17.13 20.58
C LEU A 313 5.83 -18.53 20.07
N LEU A 314 5.25 -18.62 18.87
CA LEU A 314 4.77 -19.88 18.33
C LEU A 314 5.91 -20.87 18.11
N THR A 315 7.06 -20.42 17.62
CA THR A 315 8.24 -21.29 17.48
C THR A 315 8.66 -21.87 18.82
N TYR A 316 8.76 -21.04 19.87
CA TYR A 316 9.18 -21.50 21.20
C TYR A 316 8.18 -22.49 21.81
N LEU A 317 6.88 -22.22 21.68
CA LEU A 317 5.84 -23.14 22.15
C LEU A 317 5.89 -24.49 21.40
N THR A 318 6.06 -24.47 20.08
CA THR A 318 6.15 -25.70 19.29
C THR A 318 7.42 -26.50 19.56
N ALA A 319 8.54 -25.81 19.83
CA ALA A 319 9.84 -26.40 20.12
C ALA A 319 9.98 -26.81 21.60
N LYS A 320 8.92 -26.68 22.41
CA LYS A 320 8.91 -26.99 23.85
C LYS A 320 10.02 -26.25 24.60
N THR A 321 10.30 -25.00 24.23
CA THR A 321 11.34 -24.19 24.86
C THR A 321 10.72 -23.27 25.90
N PRO A 322 11.17 -23.28 27.17
CA PRO A 322 10.80 -22.28 28.17
C PRO A 322 11.03 -20.85 27.70
N ILE A 323 10.19 -19.92 28.12
CA ILE A 323 10.20 -18.55 27.59
C ILE A 323 10.47 -17.53 28.70
N ILE A 324 11.35 -16.56 28.43
CA ILE A 324 11.42 -15.32 29.22
C ILE A 324 10.93 -14.17 28.34
N SER A 325 9.90 -13.48 28.81
CA SER A 325 9.33 -12.31 28.16
C SER A 325 9.72 -11.05 28.92
N ALA A 326 10.58 -10.20 28.34
CA ALA A 326 10.92 -8.89 28.89
C ALA A 326 10.33 -7.77 28.02
N THR A 327 9.15 -7.29 28.41
CA THR A 327 8.31 -6.40 27.58
C THR A 327 7.84 -5.18 28.37
N ASP A 328 7.11 -4.28 27.71
CA ASP A 328 6.31 -3.26 28.39
C ASP A 328 5.09 -3.88 29.12
N SER A 329 4.35 -3.05 29.85
CA SER A 329 3.14 -3.43 30.58
C SER A 329 1.85 -3.34 29.75
N ALA A 330 1.90 -2.85 28.50
CA ALA A 330 0.73 -2.78 27.63
C ALA A 330 0.40 -4.13 27.00
N THR A 331 1.40 -4.99 26.77
CA THR A 331 1.18 -6.36 26.28
C THR A 331 0.92 -7.37 27.42
N ASP A 332 0.03 -8.32 27.16
CA ASP A 332 -0.36 -9.41 28.06
C ASP A 332 0.42 -10.72 27.79
N ILE A 333 1.39 -10.72 26.86
CA ILE A 333 2.14 -11.92 26.49
C ILE A 333 2.88 -12.55 27.68
N GLY A 334 3.48 -11.72 28.54
CA GLY A 334 4.16 -12.16 29.76
C GLY A 334 3.21 -12.83 30.75
N ASP A 335 2.02 -12.26 30.92
CA ASP A 335 0.99 -12.82 31.81
C ASP A 335 0.46 -14.15 31.28
N ILE A 336 0.30 -14.27 29.96
CA ILE A 336 -0.17 -15.50 29.31
C ILE A 336 0.82 -16.65 29.51
N ILE A 337 2.12 -16.41 29.31
CA ILE A 337 3.13 -17.48 29.45
C ILE A 337 3.35 -17.88 30.92
N GLU A 338 3.28 -16.93 31.85
CA GLU A 338 3.44 -17.20 33.28
C GLU A 338 2.22 -17.94 33.83
N ALA A 339 1.00 -17.55 33.44
CA ALA A 339 -0.23 -18.25 33.82
C ALA A 339 -0.31 -19.67 33.24
N ALA A 340 0.24 -19.90 32.05
CA ALA A 340 0.36 -21.22 31.46
C ALA A 340 1.46 -22.08 32.10
N GLY A 341 2.34 -21.49 32.92
CA GLY A 341 3.49 -22.18 33.50
C GLY A 341 4.51 -22.62 32.45
N CYS A 342 4.63 -21.88 31.33
CA CYS A 342 5.57 -22.17 30.24
C CYS A 342 6.70 -21.13 30.12
N GLY A 343 6.78 -20.20 31.07
CA GLY A 343 7.78 -19.15 31.06
C GLY A 343 7.64 -18.19 32.23
N ALA A 344 8.48 -17.15 32.22
CA ALA A 344 8.51 -16.11 33.23
C ALA A 344 8.44 -14.71 32.60
N LYS A 345 7.71 -13.81 33.27
CA LYS A 345 7.58 -12.41 32.88
C LYS A 345 8.67 -11.56 33.55
N ALA A 346 9.22 -10.64 32.77
CA ALA A 346 10.13 -9.57 33.17
C ALA A 346 9.73 -8.27 32.46
N TYR A 347 10.33 -7.15 32.86
CA TYR A 347 10.06 -5.85 32.29
C TYR A 347 11.29 -5.30 31.56
N ASN A 348 11.08 -4.76 30.36
CA ASN A 348 12.16 -4.15 29.59
C ASN A 348 12.75 -2.94 30.36
N GLY A 349 14.07 -2.94 30.54
CA GLY A 349 14.79 -1.90 31.29
C GLY A 349 14.93 -2.17 32.78
N ASP A 350 14.39 -3.29 33.28
CA ASP A 350 14.56 -3.75 34.66
C ASP A 350 15.33 -5.07 34.67
N ILE A 351 16.65 -4.97 34.82
CA ILE A 351 17.55 -6.13 34.85
C ILE A 351 17.30 -7.02 36.07
N GLY A 352 16.82 -6.46 37.19
CA GLY A 352 16.49 -7.23 38.38
C GLY A 352 15.29 -8.14 38.14
N SER A 353 14.24 -7.60 37.49
CA SER A 353 13.09 -8.41 37.08
C SER A 353 13.48 -9.53 36.11
N PHE A 354 14.46 -9.28 35.24
CA PHE A 354 14.97 -10.28 34.31
C PHE A 354 15.77 -11.37 35.04
N ASP A 355 16.63 -11.01 35.99
CA ASP A 355 17.41 -11.99 36.78
C ASP A 355 16.47 -12.88 37.62
N LEU A 356 15.42 -12.31 38.23
CA LEU A 356 14.39 -13.09 38.91
C LEU A 356 13.64 -14.03 37.96
N ALA A 357 13.38 -13.61 36.72
CA ALA A 357 12.78 -14.49 35.72
C ALA A 357 13.71 -15.64 35.32
N VAL A 358 15.01 -15.37 35.21
CA VAL A 358 16.04 -16.40 34.98
C VAL A 358 16.10 -17.38 36.15
N GLU A 359 16.13 -16.89 37.40
CA GLU A 359 16.09 -17.74 38.59
C GLU A 359 14.84 -18.62 38.63
N LYS A 360 13.66 -18.09 38.29
CA LYS A 360 12.42 -18.88 38.19
C LYS A 360 12.53 -20.02 37.18
N VAL A 361 13.15 -19.76 36.03
CA VAL A 361 13.34 -20.78 34.98
C VAL A 361 14.39 -21.81 35.41
N ILE A 362 15.49 -21.40 36.04
CA ILE A 362 16.56 -22.30 36.53
C ILE A 362 16.10 -23.16 37.71
N ALA A 363 15.45 -22.56 38.71
CA ALA A 363 14.96 -23.27 39.90
C ALA A 363 13.99 -24.40 39.55
N SER A 364 13.46 -24.35 38.32
CA SER A 364 12.68 -25.40 37.71
C SER A 364 13.57 -26.52 37.10
N GLU A 365 14.72 -26.87 37.66
CA GLU A 365 15.70 -27.81 37.07
C GLU A 365 15.17 -29.25 36.82
N LYS A 366 14.02 -29.64 37.40
CA LYS A 366 13.23 -30.85 37.04
C LYS A 366 12.04 -30.58 36.10
N ASN A 367 11.87 -29.34 35.69
CA ASN A 367 10.68 -28.68 35.12
C ASN A 367 10.97 -27.86 33.84
N GLY A 368 12.21 -27.77 33.34
CA GLY A 368 12.46 -27.18 32.01
C GLY A 368 11.64 -27.90 30.93
N ASP A 369 11.63 -29.22 31.00
CA ASP A 369 10.76 -30.09 30.19
C ASP A 369 9.27 -29.80 30.48
N LEU A 370 8.88 -29.64 31.74
CA LEU A 370 7.49 -29.33 32.12
C LEU A 370 7.02 -27.98 31.56
N MET A 371 7.85 -26.93 31.65
CA MET A 371 7.56 -25.62 31.07
C MET A 371 7.44 -25.72 29.55
N GLY A 372 8.32 -26.50 28.91
CA GLY A 372 8.24 -26.82 27.49
C GLY A 372 6.93 -27.52 27.09
N GLU A 373 6.54 -28.56 27.83
CA GLU A 373 5.29 -29.29 27.62
C GLU A 373 4.05 -28.41 27.86
N ASN A 374 4.08 -27.58 28.90
CA ASN A 374 3.03 -26.59 29.16
C ASN A 374 2.92 -25.59 28.01
N GLY A 375 4.05 -25.16 27.45
CA GLY A 375 4.10 -24.30 26.27
C GLY A 375 3.46 -24.96 25.05
N TYR A 376 3.78 -26.22 24.79
CA TYR A 376 3.17 -26.98 23.70
C TYR A 376 1.67 -27.20 23.91
N LYS A 377 1.24 -27.48 25.15
CA LYS A 377 -0.18 -27.56 25.51
C LYS A 377 -0.90 -26.25 25.24
N LEU A 378 -0.32 -25.12 25.66
CA LEU A 378 -0.85 -23.78 25.36
C LEU A 378 -0.97 -23.56 23.84
N PHE A 379 0.01 -23.99 23.06
CA PHE A 379 -0.05 -23.94 21.60
C PHE A 379 -1.23 -24.73 21.03
N LEU A 380 -1.40 -25.98 21.44
CA LEU A 380 -2.50 -26.84 20.99
C LEU A 380 -3.88 -26.24 21.33
N GLU A 381 -4.01 -25.64 22.52
CA GLU A 381 -5.26 -25.06 23.00
C GLU A 381 -5.62 -23.74 22.30
N LYS A 382 -4.64 -22.84 22.07
CA LYS A 382 -4.92 -21.46 21.66
C LYS A 382 -4.38 -21.06 20.30
N TYR A 383 -3.29 -21.65 19.83
CA TYR A 383 -2.50 -21.09 18.73
C TYR A 383 -2.42 -22.00 17.49
N THR A 384 -3.28 -23.00 17.38
CA THR A 384 -3.41 -23.81 16.16
C THR A 384 -4.18 -23.06 15.08
N THR A 385 -3.86 -23.31 13.81
CA THR A 385 -4.66 -22.79 12.68
C THR A 385 -6.11 -23.21 12.74
N LYS A 386 -6.39 -24.43 13.19
CA LYS A 386 -7.75 -24.93 13.40
C LYS A 386 -8.55 -24.01 14.31
N ARG A 387 -7.94 -23.50 15.40
CA ARG A 387 -8.61 -22.58 16.32
C ARG A 387 -8.97 -21.25 15.64
N SER A 388 -8.03 -20.64 14.93
CA SER A 388 -8.29 -19.42 14.15
C SER A 388 -9.36 -19.63 13.07
N TYR A 389 -9.30 -20.76 12.37
CA TYR A 389 -10.32 -21.15 11.39
C TYR A 389 -11.70 -21.25 12.03
N ASP A 390 -11.82 -21.94 13.17
CA ASP A 390 -13.10 -22.13 13.86
C ASP A 390 -13.71 -20.81 14.33
N ILE A 391 -12.90 -19.91 14.88
CA ILE A 391 -13.33 -18.55 15.29
C ILE A 391 -13.88 -17.80 14.09
N ILE A 392 -13.15 -17.77 12.97
CA ILE A 392 -13.59 -17.06 11.76
C ILE A 392 -14.86 -17.68 11.20
N MET A 393 -14.94 -19.01 11.16
CA MET A 393 -16.04 -19.74 10.54
C MET A 393 -17.30 -19.80 11.39
N GLU A 394 -17.21 -19.57 12.70
CA GLU A 394 -18.38 -19.46 13.58
C GLU A 394 -19.38 -18.41 13.07
N HIS A 395 -18.88 -17.30 12.52
CA HIS A 395 -19.67 -16.24 11.90
C HIS A 395 -20.43 -16.65 10.63
N PHE A 396 -20.16 -17.85 10.09
CA PHE A 396 -20.75 -18.38 8.86
C PHE A 396 -21.51 -19.70 9.08
N LYS A 397 -21.54 -20.23 10.31
CA LYS A 397 -22.28 -21.47 10.64
C LYS A 397 -23.80 -21.26 10.66
N SER A 398 -24.28 -20.06 10.97
CA SER A 398 -25.71 -19.72 11.07
C SER A 398 -26.40 -19.46 9.71
N GLU A 399 -25.65 -19.16 8.64
CA GLU A 399 -26.21 -18.94 7.29
C GLU A 399 -26.59 -20.26 6.57
N ASN A 400 -26.10 -21.41 7.02
CA ASN A 400 -26.41 -22.72 6.42
C ASN A 400 -27.64 -23.42 7.02
N LEU A 401 -28.09 -23.04 8.22
CA LEU A 401 -29.29 -23.63 8.84
C LEU A 401 -30.59 -22.94 8.39
N MET A 402 -30.54 -21.68 7.97
CA MET A 402 -31.73 -20.94 7.50
C MET A 402 -32.09 -21.19 6.02
N ASN A 403 -31.22 -21.83 5.24
CA ASN A 403 -31.45 -22.09 3.80
C ASN A 403 -32.12 -23.43 3.49
N ASN A 404 -32.41 -24.27 4.49
CA ASN A 404 -33.08 -25.57 4.29
C ASN A 404 -34.58 -25.57 4.65
N ASP A 405 -35.12 -24.55 5.33
CA ASP A 405 -36.49 -24.58 5.89
C ASP A 405 -37.44 -23.46 5.45
N THR A 406 -37.25 -22.83 4.28
CA THR A 406 -38.27 -21.93 3.73
C THR A 406 -38.46 -22.07 2.22
N LYS A 407 -39.04 -23.21 1.81
CA LYS A 407 -40.11 -23.17 0.78
C LYS A 407 -41.43 -22.84 1.50
N THR A 408 -42.30 -22.10 0.82
CA THR A 408 -43.68 -21.72 1.19
C THR A 408 -43.84 -20.63 2.27
N ASN A 409 -43.99 -19.38 1.85
CA ASN A 409 -45.30 -18.71 1.82
C ASN A 409 -45.15 -17.22 1.47
N GLU A 410 -45.86 -16.81 0.42
CA GLU A 410 -46.15 -15.41 0.14
C GLU A 410 -47.07 -14.86 1.24
N GLY A 411 -46.69 -13.73 1.83
CA GLY A 411 -47.49 -13.03 2.83
C GLY A 411 -47.09 -11.56 2.96
N LYS A 412 -47.94 -10.67 2.43
CA LYS A 412 -47.90 -9.22 2.62
C LYS A 412 -48.06 -8.85 4.11
N LEU A 413 -47.26 -7.91 4.62
CA LEU A 413 -47.58 -7.02 5.75
C LEU A 413 -46.65 -5.79 5.62
N SER A 414 -47.11 -4.63 5.13
CA SER A 414 -47.83 -3.55 5.83
C SER A 414 -47.03 -2.89 6.97
N ASP A 415 -46.56 -1.68 6.66
CA ASP A 415 -46.40 -0.47 7.49
C ASP A 415 -46.13 -0.61 9.00
N VAL A 416 -44.89 -0.31 9.40
CA VAL A 416 -44.55 0.11 10.77
C VAL A 416 -43.99 1.53 10.71
N LYS A 417 -44.75 2.49 11.24
CA LYS A 417 -44.35 3.88 11.49
C LYS A 417 -43.42 3.95 12.69
N ILE A 418 -42.29 4.66 12.56
CA ILE A 418 -41.45 5.10 13.68
C ILE A 418 -41.60 6.62 13.79
N ASN A 419 -42.19 7.09 14.90
CA ASN A 419 -42.24 8.50 15.26
C ASN A 419 -40.85 8.95 15.72
N ASN A 420 -40.38 10.07 15.20
CA ASN A 420 -39.22 10.80 15.68
C ASN A 420 -39.71 12.10 16.30
N ASP A 421 -39.36 12.34 17.57
CA ASP A 421 -39.42 13.67 18.17
C ASP A 421 -38.02 14.30 18.17
N ASN A 422 -38.04 15.61 17.92
CA ASN A 422 -36.96 16.60 18.02
C ASN A 422 -36.07 16.83 16.76
N GLY A 423 -36.68 17.46 15.76
CA GLY A 423 -36.44 18.89 15.55
C GLY A 423 -35.09 19.36 15.00
N ASN A 424 -34.50 18.65 14.03
CA ASN A 424 -33.83 19.20 12.83
C ASN A 424 -33.13 18.07 12.07
N SER A 425 -33.89 17.29 11.30
CA SER A 425 -33.34 16.20 10.48
C SER A 425 -33.23 16.62 9.01
N MET A 426 -32.02 16.83 8.52
CA MET A 426 -31.75 16.69 7.08
C MET A 426 -32.02 15.23 6.71
N SER A 427 -32.94 14.98 5.78
CA SER A 427 -33.40 13.63 5.41
C SER A 427 -32.21 12.69 5.13
N TYR A 428 -32.29 11.44 5.62
CA TYR A 428 -31.29 10.38 5.38
C TYR A 428 -30.93 10.25 3.88
N ASN A 429 -31.91 10.47 3.00
CA ASN A 429 -31.71 10.46 1.54
C ASN A 429 -30.94 11.69 1.03
N GLN A 430 -31.10 12.86 1.65
CA GLN A 430 -30.31 14.06 1.33
C GLN A 430 -28.87 13.96 1.83
N ALA A 431 -28.64 13.32 2.98
CA ALA A 431 -27.31 13.06 3.51
C ALA A 431 -26.57 12.02 2.65
N LEU A 432 -27.24 10.93 2.26
CA LEU A 432 -26.71 9.94 1.33
C LEU A 432 -26.41 10.54 -0.04
N TYR A 433 -27.28 11.39 -0.60
CA TYR A 433 -27.01 12.09 -1.86
C TYR A 433 -25.79 13.03 -1.75
N LYS A 434 -25.66 13.81 -0.66
CA LYS A 434 -24.46 14.63 -0.43
C LYS A 434 -23.20 13.77 -0.28
N ILE A 435 -23.28 12.64 0.42
CA ILE A 435 -22.16 11.70 0.55
C ILE A 435 -21.81 11.07 -0.79
N GLU A 436 -22.79 10.73 -1.62
CA GLU A 436 -22.55 10.20 -2.97
C GLU A 436 -21.89 11.23 -3.86
N VAL A 437 -22.34 12.50 -3.82
CA VAL A 437 -21.73 13.62 -4.54
C VAL A 437 -20.31 13.87 -4.06
N ILE A 438 -20.06 13.86 -2.75
CA ILE A 438 -18.73 14.00 -2.15
C ILE A 438 -17.84 12.81 -2.52
N MET A 439 -18.34 11.58 -2.50
CA MET A 439 -17.61 10.38 -2.89
C MET A 439 -17.32 10.35 -4.39
N LYS A 440 -18.21 10.87 -5.22
CA LYS A 440 -17.99 11.05 -6.67
C LYS A 440 -16.95 12.14 -6.93
N ALA A 441 -16.93 13.21 -6.13
CA ALA A 441 -15.93 14.26 -6.16
C ALA A 441 -14.56 13.76 -5.68
N ILE A 442 -14.50 12.98 -4.59
CA ILE A 442 -13.28 12.35 -4.06
C ILE A 442 -12.76 11.30 -5.04
N LYS A 443 -13.63 10.47 -5.60
CA LYS A 443 -13.27 9.49 -6.64
C LYS A 443 -12.69 10.19 -7.86
N ARG A 444 -13.33 11.27 -8.33
CA ARG A 444 -12.83 12.09 -9.45
C ARG A 444 -11.51 12.76 -9.08
N PHE A 445 -11.38 13.30 -7.87
CA PHE A 445 -10.16 13.93 -7.37
C PHE A 445 -8.99 12.94 -7.31
N ILE A 446 -9.22 11.75 -6.75
CA ILE A 446 -8.23 10.67 -6.64
C ILE A 446 -7.86 10.15 -8.04
N LEU A 447 -8.84 9.88 -8.92
CA LEU A 447 -8.56 9.46 -10.29
C LEU A 447 -7.79 10.53 -11.08
N THR A 448 -8.15 11.79 -10.93
CA THR A 448 -7.45 12.93 -11.54
C THR A 448 -6.04 13.05 -10.98
N HIS A 449 -5.82 12.98 -9.67
CA HIS A 449 -4.49 13.08 -9.07
C HIS A 449 -3.62 11.86 -9.39
N ILE A 450 -4.19 10.66 -9.42
CA ILE A 450 -3.48 9.44 -9.85
C ILE A 450 -3.13 9.55 -11.33
N PHE A 451 -4.03 10.02 -12.19
CA PHE A 451 -3.76 10.22 -13.62
C PHE A 451 -2.73 11.32 -13.86
N GLU A 452 -2.80 12.43 -13.13
CA GLU A 452 -1.81 13.52 -13.13
C GLU A 452 -0.45 13.04 -12.61
N THR A 453 -0.42 12.21 -11.57
CA THR A 453 0.82 11.62 -11.03
C THR A 453 1.41 10.59 -11.99
N ILE A 454 0.58 9.77 -12.64
CA ILE A 454 1.02 8.83 -13.68
C ILE A 454 1.55 9.58 -14.90
N ASN A 455 0.89 10.66 -15.34
CA ASN A 455 1.37 11.49 -16.45
C ASN A 455 2.65 12.25 -16.08
N PHE A 456 2.79 12.71 -14.84
CA PHE A 456 4.03 13.28 -14.32
C PHE A 456 5.17 12.25 -14.35
N ILE A 457 4.93 11.03 -13.86
CA ILE A 457 5.93 9.95 -13.82
C ILE A 457 6.28 9.44 -15.23
N CYS A 458 5.31 9.35 -16.14
CA CYS A 458 5.50 8.72 -17.46
C CYS A 458 5.93 9.71 -18.56
N TYR A 459 5.48 10.97 -18.50
CA TYR A 459 5.67 11.95 -19.57
C TYR A 459 6.29 13.28 -19.11
N GLY A 460 6.43 13.49 -17.79
CA GLY A 460 6.86 14.78 -17.24
C GLY A 460 5.89 15.92 -17.56
N ASP A 461 4.61 15.59 -17.80
CA ASP A 461 3.57 16.55 -18.16
C ASP A 461 2.89 17.08 -16.88
N LEU A 462 2.98 18.39 -16.64
CA LEU A 462 2.37 19.05 -15.49
C LEU A 462 0.98 19.58 -15.87
N PRO A 463 -0.03 19.43 -14.99
CA PRO A 463 -1.39 19.89 -15.29
C PRO A 463 -1.43 21.42 -15.41
N THR A 464 -2.30 21.97 -16.27
CA THR A 464 -2.45 23.43 -16.44
C THR A 464 -2.66 24.15 -15.10
N SER A 465 -3.39 23.54 -14.17
CA SER A 465 -3.62 24.06 -12.81
C SER A 465 -2.33 24.30 -12.00
N TYR A 466 -1.27 23.51 -12.23
CA TYR A 466 0.03 23.68 -11.60
C TYR A 466 0.68 25.02 -12.00
N TYR A 467 0.58 25.38 -13.28
CA TYR A 467 1.15 26.61 -13.83
C TYR A 467 0.32 27.84 -13.44
N LEU A 468 -1.02 27.73 -13.45
CA LEU A 468 -1.90 28.80 -13.00
C LEU A 468 -1.64 29.18 -11.53
N LYS A 469 -1.48 28.20 -10.64
CA LYS A 469 -1.13 28.42 -9.23
C LYS A 469 0.21 29.13 -9.05
N ARG A 470 1.09 29.07 -10.06
CA ARG A 470 2.41 29.72 -10.07
C ARG A 470 2.41 31.03 -10.86
N GLY A 471 1.25 31.56 -11.24
CA GLY A 471 1.13 32.89 -11.83
C GLY A 471 1.01 32.93 -13.35
N MET A 472 0.98 31.79 -14.05
CA MET A 472 0.65 31.75 -15.48
C MET A 472 -0.77 32.26 -15.70
N LYS A 473 -1.00 33.05 -16.75
CA LYS A 473 -2.32 33.61 -17.09
C LYS A 473 -2.87 32.94 -18.35
N ILE A 474 -4.17 32.63 -18.35
CA ILE A 474 -4.87 32.10 -19.52
C ILE A 474 -6.20 32.84 -19.73
N GLY A 475 -6.58 33.04 -20.99
CA GLY A 475 -7.89 33.51 -21.40
C GLY A 475 -8.92 32.38 -21.51
N TYR A 476 -10.05 32.70 -22.12
CA TYR A 476 -11.16 31.76 -22.34
C TYR A 476 -10.89 30.83 -23.52
N ASN A 477 -11.55 29.67 -23.52
CA ASN A 477 -11.49 28.71 -24.62
C ASN A 477 -10.06 28.23 -24.98
N PHE A 478 -9.21 28.07 -23.96
CA PHE A 478 -7.86 27.54 -24.13
C PHE A 478 -7.86 26.00 -24.26
N TYR A 479 -7.44 25.50 -25.42
CA TYR A 479 -7.25 24.06 -25.67
C TYR A 479 -5.76 23.70 -25.66
N ARG A 480 -5.39 22.71 -24.83
CA ARG A 480 -4.03 22.15 -24.80
C ARG A 480 -4.08 20.65 -24.98
N GLN A 481 -3.31 20.12 -25.92
CA GLN A 481 -3.15 18.68 -26.06
C GLN A 481 -2.05 18.14 -25.11
N THR A 482 -1.82 16.83 -25.15
CA THR A 482 -0.92 16.12 -24.22
C THR A 482 0.55 16.46 -24.45
N ALA A 483 1.35 16.37 -23.38
CA ALA A 483 2.81 16.55 -23.37
C ALA A 483 3.31 17.97 -23.74
N THR A 484 2.41 18.96 -23.82
CA THR A 484 2.79 20.38 -23.90
C THR A 484 3.38 20.84 -22.58
N LYS A 485 4.56 21.47 -22.63
CA LYS A 485 5.31 21.90 -21.45
C LYS A 485 5.43 23.41 -21.40
N PHE A 486 5.05 23.97 -20.26
CA PHE A 486 5.41 25.34 -19.91
C PHE A 486 6.61 25.32 -18.97
N ASP A 487 7.42 26.36 -19.05
CA ASP A 487 8.54 26.62 -18.17
C ASP A 487 8.12 26.53 -16.68
N PRO A 488 8.53 25.49 -15.94
CA PRO A 488 8.01 25.28 -14.60
C PRO A 488 8.52 26.31 -13.59
N SER A 489 9.72 26.86 -13.79
CA SER A 489 10.33 27.84 -12.88
C SER A 489 9.90 29.27 -13.19
N HIS A 490 9.57 29.57 -14.46
CA HIS A 490 9.26 30.94 -14.91
C HIS A 490 7.88 31.07 -15.57
N CYS A 491 6.95 30.15 -15.35
CA CYS A 491 5.61 30.20 -15.96
C CYS A 491 4.79 31.45 -15.63
N TYR A 492 5.10 32.19 -14.56
CA TYR A 492 4.48 33.49 -14.26
C TYR A 492 4.78 34.57 -15.32
N LEU A 493 5.77 34.33 -16.19
CA LEU A 493 6.08 35.18 -17.34
C LEU A 493 5.29 34.81 -18.60
N ILE A 494 4.41 33.79 -18.53
CA ILE A 494 3.66 33.28 -19.67
C ILE A 494 2.18 33.71 -19.55
N SER A 495 1.66 34.36 -20.59
CA SER A 495 0.27 34.77 -20.70
C SER A 495 -0.33 34.28 -22.02
N ILE A 496 -1.47 33.60 -21.95
CA ILE A 496 -2.21 33.06 -23.09
C ILE A 496 -3.54 33.81 -23.24
N GLY A 497 -3.86 34.29 -24.44
CA GLY A 497 -5.11 34.97 -24.77
C GLY A 497 -6.33 34.04 -24.87
N ASN A 498 -7.38 34.53 -25.50
CA ASN A 498 -8.62 33.79 -25.74
C ASN A 498 -8.54 32.94 -27.01
N ASP A 499 -9.31 31.86 -27.07
CA ASP A 499 -9.48 31.04 -28.28
C ASP A 499 -8.16 30.47 -28.83
N VAL A 500 -7.27 30.04 -27.91
CA VAL A 500 -5.95 29.52 -28.25
C VAL A 500 -5.95 27.99 -28.25
N THR A 501 -5.41 27.39 -29.31
CA THR A 501 -5.16 25.94 -29.41
C THR A 501 -3.67 25.64 -29.46
N VAL A 502 -3.23 24.77 -28.56
CA VAL A 502 -1.85 24.29 -28.49
C VAL A 502 -1.82 22.77 -28.70
N ALA A 503 -1.19 22.36 -29.80
CA ALA A 503 -1.07 20.95 -30.17
C ALA A 503 -0.03 20.19 -29.31
N ASN A 504 0.05 18.88 -29.52
CA ASN A 504 0.90 17.98 -28.73
C ASN A 504 2.38 18.41 -28.72
N ASN A 505 3.05 18.22 -27.58
CA ASN A 505 4.51 18.40 -27.40
C ASN A 505 5.04 19.81 -27.68
N VAL A 506 4.22 20.86 -27.61
CA VAL A 506 4.70 22.24 -27.69
C VAL A 506 5.46 22.61 -26.41
N GLN A 507 6.54 23.38 -26.53
CA GLN A 507 7.33 23.84 -25.39
C GLN A 507 7.39 25.37 -25.34
N PHE A 508 7.20 25.93 -24.15
CA PHE A 508 7.37 27.35 -23.86
C PHE A 508 8.51 27.52 -22.87
N LEU A 509 9.57 28.22 -23.27
CA LEU A 509 10.72 28.53 -22.42
C LEU A 509 10.74 30.03 -22.13
N ALA A 510 10.47 30.40 -20.89
CA ALA A 510 10.56 31.78 -20.42
C ALA A 510 11.94 32.12 -19.85
N HIS A 511 12.87 31.15 -19.82
CA HIS A 511 14.28 31.34 -19.48
C HIS A 511 15.23 30.64 -20.45
N ASP A 512 16.46 31.16 -20.53
CA ASP A 512 17.59 30.60 -21.26
C ASP A 512 18.85 30.67 -20.38
N GLN A 513 19.57 29.55 -20.26
CA GLN A 513 20.80 29.43 -19.47
C GLN A 513 22.06 29.30 -20.33
N SER A 514 21.96 29.51 -21.65
CA SER A 514 23.07 29.40 -22.61
C SER A 514 24.30 30.21 -22.22
N THR A 515 24.12 31.36 -21.56
CA THR A 515 25.20 32.25 -21.13
C THR A 515 25.76 31.95 -19.73
N ARG A 516 25.19 30.97 -18.99
CA ARG A 516 25.53 30.73 -17.58
C ARG A 516 27.00 30.35 -17.36
N VAL A 517 27.55 29.49 -18.22
CA VAL A 517 28.93 28.99 -18.06
C VAL A 517 29.96 30.11 -18.31
N TYR A 518 29.68 30.99 -19.27
CA TYR A 518 30.63 32.02 -19.70
C TYR A 518 30.49 33.34 -18.94
N LEU A 519 29.26 33.71 -18.58
CA LEU A 519 28.97 35.00 -17.97
C LEU A 519 28.47 34.87 -16.52
N GLY A 520 28.13 33.66 -16.05
CA GLY A 520 27.49 33.46 -14.74
C GLY A 520 25.99 33.79 -14.72
N TYR A 521 25.44 34.33 -15.82
CA TYR A 521 24.06 34.81 -15.90
C TYR A 521 23.25 34.05 -16.94
N GLY A 522 21.96 33.84 -16.66
CA GLY A 522 20.94 33.41 -17.63
C GLY A 522 20.02 34.58 -18.00
N LYS A 523 19.21 34.41 -19.05
CA LYS A 523 18.19 35.37 -19.48
C LYS A 523 16.80 34.85 -19.17
N VAL A 524 15.89 35.76 -18.87
CA VAL A 524 14.46 35.48 -18.72
C VAL A 524 13.67 36.45 -19.60
N GLY A 525 12.51 36.04 -20.09
CA GLY A 525 11.71 36.86 -20.99
C GLY A 525 10.25 36.44 -20.99
N LYS A 526 9.36 37.44 -21.08
CA LYS A 526 7.92 37.21 -21.12
C LYS A 526 7.52 36.52 -22.42
N ILE A 527 6.57 35.60 -22.33
CA ILE A 527 5.89 35.03 -23.49
C ILE A 527 4.43 35.47 -23.43
N VAL A 528 3.97 36.16 -24.47
CA VAL A 528 2.60 36.63 -24.57
C VAL A 528 1.99 36.07 -25.85
N ILE A 529 0.92 35.32 -25.72
CA ILE A 529 0.14 34.78 -26.84
C ILE A 529 -1.17 35.56 -26.92
N GLY A 530 -1.45 36.13 -28.09
CA GLY A 530 -2.69 36.84 -28.38
C GLY A 530 -3.91 35.92 -28.48
N ASN A 531 -4.98 36.47 -29.06
CA ASN A 531 -6.25 35.78 -29.25
C ASN A 531 -6.29 34.99 -30.57
N SER A 532 -7.10 33.94 -30.63
CA SER A 532 -7.34 33.15 -31.86
C SER A 532 -6.05 32.58 -32.46
N VAL A 533 -5.17 32.04 -31.61
CA VAL A 533 -3.85 31.52 -32.02
C VAL A 533 -3.85 29.99 -32.09
N PHE A 534 -3.29 29.44 -33.17
CA PHE A 534 -2.98 28.02 -33.28
C PHE A 534 -1.47 27.77 -33.20
N ILE A 535 -1.05 26.87 -32.31
CA ILE A 535 0.35 26.45 -32.19
C ILE A 535 0.49 24.97 -32.56
N GLY A 536 1.17 24.71 -33.68
CA GLY A 536 1.39 23.38 -34.24
C GLY A 536 2.25 22.48 -33.34
N ALA A 537 2.10 21.17 -33.54
CA ALA A 537 2.73 20.17 -32.68
C ALA A 537 4.25 20.28 -32.70
N LYS A 538 4.91 20.01 -31.57
CA LYS A 538 6.38 20.06 -31.39
C LYS A 538 7.03 21.43 -31.63
N SER A 539 6.26 22.52 -31.64
CA SER A 539 6.84 23.86 -31.72
C SER A 539 7.47 24.31 -30.40
N LEU A 540 8.48 25.16 -30.48
CA LEU A 540 9.22 25.72 -29.35
C LEU A 540 9.11 27.25 -29.38
N ILE A 541 8.62 27.84 -28.28
CA ILE A 541 8.52 29.29 -28.09
C ILE A 541 9.60 29.73 -27.11
N LEU A 542 10.49 30.62 -27.57
CA LEU A 542 11.63 31.11 -26.79
C LEU A 542 11.29 32.34 -25.93
N PRO A 543 12.17 32.72 -24.98
CA PRO A 543 11.93 33.86 -24.11
C PRO A 543 11.77 35.16 -24.89
N ASN A 544 10.97 36.09 -24.34
CA ASN A 544 10.76 37.44 -24.87
C ASN A 544 10.06 37.49 -26.25
N VAL A 545 9.09 36.59 -26.45
CA VAL A 545 8.29 36.49 -27.67
C VAL A 545 6.86 36.94 -27.41
N ILE A 546 6.36 37.84 -28.27
CA ILE A 546 4.95 38.25 -28.32
C ILE A 546 4.37 37.73 -29.63
N ILE A 547 3.28 36.97 -29.55
CA ILE A 547 2.53 36.46 -30.70
C ILE A 547 1.23 37.24 -30.75
N GLY A 548 1.01 37.96 -31.86
CA GLY A 548 -0.21 38.74 -32.10
C GLY A 548 -1.46 37.89 -32.26
N ASP A 549 -2.58 38.56 -32.51
CA ASP A 549 -3.88 37.92 -32.68
C ASP A 549 -3.98 37.24 -34.05
N ASN A 550 -4.84 36.21 -34.16
CA ASN A 550 -5.10 35.47 -35.41
C ASN A 550 -3.83 34.88 -36.05
N VAL A 551 -2.92 34.31 -35.25
CA VAL A 551 -1.67 33.71 -35.75
C VAL A 551 -1.77 32.18 -35.86
N ILE A 552 -1.23 31.63 -36.95
CA ILE A 552 -1.06 30.19 -37.14
C ILE A 552 0.43 29.85 -37.18
N ILE A 553 0.88 29.00 -36.24
CA ILE A 553 2.25 28.50 -36.18
C ILE A 553 2.27 27.05 -36.66
N GLY A 554 3.05 26.78 -37.69
CA GLY A 554 3.26 25.44 -38.22
C GLY A 554 3.86 24.48 -37.20
N ALA A 555 3.73 23.17 -37.46
CA ALA A 555 4.33 22.13 -36.62
C ALA A 555 5.87 22.15 -36.70
N GLY A 556 6.53 21.85 -35.59
CA GLY A 556 8.00 21.77 -35.49
C GLY A 556 8.72 23.12 -35.58
N SER A 557 8.01 24.24 -35.42
CA SER A 557 8.59 25.58 -35.53
C SER A 557 9.35 26.02 -34.29
N VAL A 558 10.46 26.76 -34.46
CA VAL A 558 11.18 27.41 -33.34
C VAL A 558 10.97 28.92 -33.45
N VAL A 559 10.16 29.47 -32.56
CA VAL A 559 9.80 30.88 -32.54
C VAL A 559 10.82 31.63 -31.69
N THR A 560 11.74 32.30 -32.37
CA THR A 560 12.83 33.08 -31.77
C THR A 560 12.53 34.58 -31.70
N LYS A 561 11.49 35.05 -32.40
CA LYS A 561 11.11 36.46 -32.52
C LYS A 561 9.60 36.61 -32.44
N SER A 562 9.13 37.78 -32.00
CA SER A 562 7.71 38.14 -31.97
C SER A 562 7.07 38.06 -33.35
N ILE A 563 5.81 37.64 -33.41
CA ILE A 563 5.04 37.42 -34.64
C ILE A 563 3.91 38.45 -34.68
N PRO A 564 3.78 39.26 -35.76
CA PRO A 564 2.67 40.19 -35.90
C PRO A 564 1.33 39.44 -36.08
N GLU A 565 0.24 40.14 -35.85
CA GLU A 565 -1.10 39.60 -36.04
C GLU A 565 -1.37 39.14 -37.49
N ASN A 566 -2.40 38.33 -37.67
CA ASN A 566 -2.90 37.86 -38.98
C ASN A 566 -1.82 37.14 -39.83
N SER A 567 -0.88 36.47 -39.17
CA SER A 567 0.28 35.85 -39.80
C SER A 567 0.28 34.33 -39.69
N VAL A 568 0.73 33.68 -40.77
CA VAL A 568 1.08 32.24 -40.77
C VAL A 568 2.59 32.12 -40.76
N VAL A 569 3.16 31.39 -39.80
CA VAL A 569 4.61 31.17 -39.68
C VAL A 569 4.96 29.69 -39.69
N ALA A 570 6.15 29.35 -40.20
CA ALA A 570 6.72 28.01 -40.11
C ALA A 570 8.26 28.02 -40.14
N GLY A 571 8.90 26.93 -39.72
CA GLY A 571 10.36 26.73 -39.83
C GLY A 571 11.17 26.90 -38.54
N VAL A 572 12.50 26.70 -38.66
CA VAL A 572 13.51 26.80 -37.60
C VAL A 572 14.68 27.68 -38.10
N PRO A 573 14.73 28.98 -37.74
CA PRO A 573 13.73 29.73 -36.97
C PRO A 573 12.44 29.97 -37.78
N ALA A 574 11.33 30.19 -37.08
CA ALA A 574 10.04 30.46 -37.70
C ALA A 574 10.06 31.78 -38.50
N LYS A 575 9.53 31.74 -39.72
CA LYS A 575 9.38 32.90 -40.62
C LYS A 575 7.94 33.02 -41.09
N ILE A 576 7.51 34.25 -41.39
CA ILE A 576 6.19 34.51 -42.00
C ILE A 576 6.18 33.90 -43.41
N ILE A 577 5.19 33.03 -43.66
CA ILE A 577 4.99 32.34 -44.94
C ILE A 577 3.66 32.72 -45.59
N GLY A 578 2.82 33.51 -44.92
CA GLY A 578 1.55 33.96 -45.47
C GLY A 578 0.69 34.70 -44.44
N ASN A 579 -0.52 35.03 -44.89
CA ASN A 579 -1.55 35.68 -44.09
C ASN A 579 -2.64 34.68 -43.68
N THR A 580 -3.18 34.85 -42.47
CA THR A 580 -4.16 33.93 -41.88
C THR A 580 -5.46 33.88 -42.66
N ASP A 581 -6.02 35.02 -43.09
CA ASP A 581 -7.29 35.06 -43.82
C ASP A 581 -7.19 34.31 -45.15
N THR A 582 -6.10 34.54 -45.88
CA THR A 582 -5.81 33.80 -47.13
C THR A 582 -5.72 32.30 -46.89
N TYR A 583 -5.07 31.88 -45.79
CA TYR A 583 -4.97 30.47 -45.42
C TYR A 583 -6.33 29.86 -45.06
N ILE A 584 -7.14 30.56 -44.25
CA ILE A 584 -8.48 30.12 -43.86
C ILE A 584 -9.40 30.06 -45.08
N LEU A 585 -9.40 31.06 -45.95
CA LEU A 585 -10.17 31.03 -47.20
C LEU A 585 -9.82 29.83 -48.08
N LYS A 586 -8.52 29.51 -48.20
CA LYS A 586 -8.06 28.32 -48.91
C LYS A 586 -8.63 27.04 -48.29
N CYS A 587 -8.56 26.90 -46.96
CA CYS A 587 -9.07 25.73 -46.25
C CYS A 587 -10.61 25.64 -46.34
N SER A 588 -11.33 26.75 -46.21
CA SER A 588 -12.79 26.80 -46.33
C SER A 588 -13.29 26.32 -47.69
N LYS A 589 -12.60 26.71 -48.78
CA LYS A 589 -12.91 26.20 -50.13
C LYS A 589 -12.71 24.69 -50.23
N GLN A 590 -11.65 24.16 -49.62
CA GLN A 590 -11.38 22.72 -49.59
C GLN A 590 -12.43 21.96 -48.77
N ILE A 591 -12.89 22.51 -47.64
CA ILE A 591 -13.94 21.89 -46.81
C ILE A 591 -15.23 21.69 -47.62
N LEU A 592 -15.63 22.67 -48.44
CA LEU A 592 -16.86 22.60 -49.24
C LEU A 592 -16.84 21.45 -50.28
N THR A 593 -15.65 21.06 -50.73
CA THR A 593 -15.48 20.02 -51.75
C THR A 593 -15.07 18.67 -51.18
N THR A 594 -14.94 18.55 -49.85
CA THR A 594 -14.40 17.38 -49.17
C THR A 594 -15.42 16.74 -48.24
N LYS A 595 -15.42 15.41 -48.11
CA LYS A 595 -16.30 14.70 -47.19
C LYS A 595 -15.94 15.02 -45.72
N ILE A 596 -16.97 15.36 -44.93
CA ILE A 596 -16.84 15.68 -43.49
C ILE A 596 -17.14 14.45 -42.64
N ILE A 597 -16.25 14.15 -41.71
CA ILE A 597 -16.36 13.07 -40.72
C ILE A 597 -16.91 13.64 -39.42
N LYS A 598 -17.95 13.03 -38.85
CA LYS A 598 -18.53 13.45 -37.56
C LYS A 598 -17.56 13.16 -36.41
N SER A 599 -17.46 14.04 -35.41
CA SER A 599 -16.62 13.79 -34.22
C SER A 599 -16.98 12.50 -33.47
N SER A 600 -18.26 12.10 -33.47
CA SER A 600 -18.71 10.84 -32.88
C SER A 600 -17.98 9.63 -33.48
N ASP A 601 -17.64 9.73 -34.76
CA ASP A 601 -17.12 8.65 -35.57
C ASP A 601 -15.62 8.46 -35.37
N THR A 602 -14.92 9.43 -34.75
CA THR A 602 -13.46 9.40 -34.49
C THR A 602 -13.11 9.01 -33.05
N ASN A 603 -14.10 8.61 -32.23
CA ASN A 603 -13.89 8.23 -30.84
C ASN A 603 -13.27 6.84 -30.69
N HIS A 604 -11.96 6.80 -30.41
CA HIS A 604 -11.14 5.59 -30.27
C HIS A 604 -11.67 4.51 -29.30
N LYS A 605 -12.55 4.84 -28.36
CA LYS A 605 -13.08 3.88 -27.36
C LYS A 605 -14.30 3.09 -27.82
N LYS A 606 -14.93 3.45 -28.95
CA LYS A 606 -16.22 2.87 -29.40
C LYS A 606 -16.28 2.54 -30.91
N GLN A 607 -15.17 2.61 -31.62
CA GLN A 607 -15.17 2.57 -33.08
C GLN A 607 -15.06 1.13 -33.62
N SER A 608 -16.00 0.73 -34.49
CA SER A 608 -15.94 -0.55 -35.22
C SER A 608 -14.84 -0.53 -36.28
N ASN A 609 -14.37 -1.72 -36.70
CA ASN A 609 -13.40 -1.84 -37.80
C ASN A 609 -13.96 -1.32 -39.12
N SER A 610 -15.26 -1.48 -39.40
CA SER A 610 -15.90 -0.95 -40.60
C SER A 610 -15.85 0.58 -40.68
N LYS A 611 -16.04 1.27 -39.54
CA LYS A 611 -16.01 2.74 -39.52
C LYS A 611 -14.60 3.30 -39.66
N LYS A 612 -13.59 2.57 -39.18
CA LYS A 612 -12.18 2.87 -39.44
C LYS A 612 -11.86 2.77 -40.92
N GLU A 613 -12.38 1.74 -41.60
CA GLU A 613 -12.20 1.55 -43.03
C GLU A 613 -12.89 2.65 -43.85
N GLU A 614 -14.12 3.02 -43.50
CA GLU A 614 -14.80 4.13 -44.16
C GLU A 614 -14.01 5.44 -44.07
N ILE A 615 -13.41 5.71 -42.91
CA ILE A 615 -12.56 6.89 -42.70
C ILE A 615 -11.26 6.77 -43.50
N ARG A 616 -10.65 5.59 -43.59
CA ARG A 616 -9.45 5.37 -44.44
C ARG A 616 -9.76 5.67 -45.89
N ASN A 617 -10.82 5.07 -46.44
CA ASN A 617 -11.23 5.27 -47.83
C ASN A 617 -11.55 6.74 -48.11
N THR A 618 -12.17 7.43 -47.16
CA THR A 618 -12.47 8.87 -47.29
C THR A 618 -11.20 9.73 -47.38
N CYS A 619 -10.07 9.25 -46.83
CA CYS A 619 -8.78 9.94 -46.89
C CYS A 619 -7.88 9.47 -48.05
N GLU A 620 -8.28 8.49 -48.88
CA GLU A 620 -7.43 7.99 -49.98
C GLU A 620 -7.21 9.03 -51.08
N GLU A 621 -8.20 9.90 -51.32
CA GLU A 621 -8.14 10.94 -52.35
C GLU A 621 -7.59 12.30 -51.82
N GLY A 622 -7.17 12.36 -50.55
CA GLY A 622 -6.62 13.57 -49.95
C GLY A 622 -7.00 13.76 -48.47
N PHE A 623 -7.11 15.01 -48.03
CA PHE A 623 -7.53 15.29 -46.66
C PHE A 623 -9.03 15.06 -46.49
N ALA A 624 -9.45 14.58 -45.32
CA ALA A 624 -10.83 14.64 -44.87
C ALA A 624 -10.93 15.60 -43.67
N TYR A 625 -12.06 16.29 -43.52
CA TYR A 625 -12.27 17.21 -42.40
C TYR A 625 -13.12 16.56 -41.31
N ILE A 626 -12.78 16.83 -40.05
CA ILE A 626 -13.54 16.33 -38.90
C ILE A 626 -14.33 17.48 -38.30
N GLU A 627 -15.62 17.28 -38.07
CA GLU A 627 -16.45 18.23 -37.33
C GLU A 627 -16.02 18.23 -35.85
N LEU A 628 -15.44 19.32 -35.37
CA LEU A 628 -15.02 19.49 -33.98
C LEU A 628 -16.04 20.36 -33.24
N GLY A 629 -16.55 19.87 -32.10
CA GLY A 629 -17.40 20.67 -31.20
C GLY A 629 -16.62 21.77 -30.47
N LYS A 630 -17.33 22.75 -29.89
CA LYS A 630 -16.72 23.82 -29.07
C LYS A 630 -15.89 23.22 -27.92
N VAL A 631 -14.69 23.75 -27.73
CA VAL A 631 -13.62 23.27 -26.85
C VAL A 631 -13.96 23.42 -25.34
N ILE A 632 -13.31 22.59 -24.52
CA ILE A 632 -13.44 22.50 -23.06
C ILE A 632 -12.98 23.80 -22.37
N ASN A 633 -13.86 24.40 -21.55
CA ASN A 633 -13.54 25.54 -20.70
C ASN A 633 -12.64 25.13 -19.52
N TYR A 634 -11.33 25.35 -19.64
CA TYR A 634 -10.44 25.42 -18.49
C TYR A 634 -10.55 26.81 -17.85
N GLY A 635 -11.26 26.91 -16.73
CA GLY A 635 -11.27 28.12 -15.91
C GLY A 635 -12.30 29.18 -16.31
N LYS A 636 -13.58 28.91 -16.01
CA LYS A 636 -14.51 29.76 -15.25
C LYS A 636 -15.83 29.01 -15.16
N LYS A 637 -16.46 28.99 -13.97
CA LYS A 637 -17.90 28.70 -13.89
C LYS A 637 -18.57 29.72 -14.81
N ARG A 638 -19.42 29.27 -15.73
CA ARG A 638 -20.43 30.16 -16.31
C ARG A 638 -21.18 30.75 -15.11
N THR A 639 -21.00 32.05 -14.88
CA THR A 639 -21.94 32.84 -14.07
C THR A 639 -23.27 32.85 -14.76
#